data_AF-A0A813C3I3-F1
#
_entry.id   AF-A0A813C3I3-F1
#
_cell.length_a   1.000
_cell.length_b   1.000
_cell.length_c   1.000
_cell.angle_alpha   90.00
_cell.angle_beta   90.00
_cell.angle_gamma   90.00
#
_symmetry.space_group_name_H-M   'P 1'
#
loop_
_entity.id
_entity.type
_entity.pdbx_description
1 polymer ?
#
loop_
_entity_poly.entity_id
_entity_poly.type
_entity_poly.pdbx_seq_one_letter_code
_entity_poly.pdbx_strand_id
1 'polypeptide(L)'
;MEPMTLASQLEPKEMMELQVCSLVSATKPTYTAPRCPLKELDISLNHIDYRAALVLEDLLSENRHLTVLDISFNPIGPVGMRSFVRLLLRERSGLHRVRFEGCAGGKHPVDDLQFMNANCPGARYSLQLDRPDHRSVLRMLYKSCDELKVNPGEAFFHVQFSEGAYKHPDVGADGIYAVPRKGRLQATFKIEKAIHQHLKVKEDDFLAFLRRRNDLMRLCPSDNKQILLLHAWRAVSDVDPDQGVFLDALARDVVLPFAVVERMCRSCLSPAEVVSRLFPALRACASERCLILMIARSIPDVTQILQHARPLMFFNIQNPTGHYRVDLSHPAEHSIAEALVVLDSWESAIRIRNRHVDTSQFGDWSQVRNITFRGSPLQGPLTEWLLPEAGKLELDYSSSARPPEGAQVLDDKSFRIMLIALQDQNFQKKGSPSGAGPDQAKLPRDDMQALRMVAHQIYITALQTRALTECFMDPCDREDCLITFFNRIADMHNEKVFSVRFEGDDEQVNRLRTRLGSLVFFPWVQPEQARFVFQLDRFDERTALCALINLAKKERMTNIQKPRWVRGDGSVDPLVMGLPRSWETISQIPEHGTVSMSYKCAPEDRNFKVRKSFLQTYGNWPCDVNMEQVLWWASTNEVPVDVMEFLEFIIERYDDVYEAFDDIKSKNAQVLNHRDFEEGLRRVKCKKFKGRREGDKITGIFRYLDPSGEGQVTRSEWGILELCHKEMVYSIQEFVHFCSRSFGNDLNAAWAVFDVNGDNFISEAEWVTVARSFSYFGPTLPIFRFLDRDDEGTISFEEFEELQKFREPPRPDVQSSALAAVVLEMFDERWQRMQRLHPGGSLLRSLLDNEMQAVAEAAGQGAVPVVFGDLSDEELDAVLKDVAIATLTDAGSVSGWANIWYDVVNCCTTLLSSPKRQEKELGVSSAVMLGSIVAPLLLLAMTPIAVIRNLLVLGMEAPFSITAGLLLMGLLIPAFTLLVPARPLDTDFADAVPLSTQPGWLNWVVLPSLALAILAVWRVQLRAILTDRDVHIAGCIADACNKYGGRQKVVLAVVGTLHLAGISRLVGTCEADHSM
;
A
#
# COMPACT_ATOMS: atom_id res chain seq x y z
N MET A 1 64.91 25.21 -27.55
CA MET A 1 65.46 26.59 -27.56
C MET A 1 64.39 27.52 -27.04
N GLU A 2 64.83 28.50 -26.28
CA GLU A 2 64.13 29.33 -25.29
C GLU A 2 62.86 30.10 -25.72
N PRO A 3 62.09 30.61 -24.73
CA PRO A 3 60.64 30.75 -24.75
C PRO A 3 60.18 32.18 -25.06
N MET A 4 58.89 32.35 -25.40
CA MET A 4 58.21 33.65 -25.28
C MET A 4 57.30 33.66 -24.06
N THR A 5 57.79 34.36 -23.05
CA THR A 5 57.17 34.76 -21.80
C THR A 5 56.21 35.92 -22.01
N LEU A 6 54.91 35.71 -21.75
CA LEU A 6 53.95 36.78 -21.41
C LEU A 6 52.70 36.17 -20.74
N ALA A 7 52.88 35.49 -19.61
CA ALA A 7 51.78 34.87 -18.86
C ALA A 7 52.04 34.89 -17.35
N SER A 8 52.29 36.07 -16.76
CA SER A 8 52.56 36.19 -15.32
C SER A 8 51.71 37.21 -14.56
N GLN A 9 50.58 37.68 -15.11
CA GLN A 9 49.72 38.66 -14.40
C GLN A 9 48.20 38.47 -14.56
N LEU A 10 47.70 37.28 -14.89
CA LEU A 10 46.24 37.01 -14.89
C LEU A 10 45.93 35.84 -13.95
N GLU A 11 44.88 35.97 -13.14
CA GLU A 11 44.48 34.93 -12.20
C GLU A 11 44.02 33.65 -12.93
N PRO A 12 44.21 32.46 -12.34
CA PRO A 12 43.85 31.18 -13.00
C PRO A 12 42.39 31.08 -13.46
N LYS A 13 41.48 31.86 -12.86
CA LYS A 13 40.05 31.93 -13.26
C LYS A 13 39.83 32.66 -14.58
N GLU A 14 40.57 33.73 -14.86
CA GLU A 14 40.41 34.52 -16.09
C GLU A 14 41.02 33.79 -17.29
N MET A 15 42.06 32.98 -17.06
CA MET A 15 42.65 32.12 -18.08
C MET A 15 41.72 30.95 -18.48
N MET A 16 40.91 30.46 -17.55
CA MET A 16 39.89 29.41 -17.76
C MET A 16 38.67 29.94 -18.52
N GLU A 17 38.23 31.17 -18.22
CA GLU A 17 37.22 31.87 -19.03
C GLU A 17 37.74 32.14 -20.45
N LEU A 18 38.99 32.57 -20.61
CA LEU A 18 39.58 32.80 -21.94
C LEU A 18 39.80 31.52 -22.74
N GLN A 19 40.06 30.35 -22.16
CA GLN A 19 40.21 29.11 -22.93
C GLN A 19 38.87 28.49 -23.36
N VAL A 20 37.86 28.46 -22.48
CA VAL A 20 36.50 28.01 -22.84
C VAL A 20 35.79 29.04 -23.72
N CYS A 21 35.96 30.34 -23.46
CA CYS A 21 35.51 31.38 -24.38
C CYS A 21 36.36 31.47 -25.64
N SER A 22 37.63 31.05 -25.70
CA SER A 22 38.38 31.05 -26.99
C SER A 22 37.93 29.90 -27.89
N LEU A 23 37.59 28.72 -27.36
CA LEU A 23 36.93 27.66 -28.12
C LEU A 23 35.53 28.08 -28.60
N VAL A 24 34.81 28.90 -27.81
CA VAL A 24 33.46 29.40 -28.13
C VAL A 24 33.46 30.75 -28.90
N SER A 25 34.55 31.52 -28.92
CA SER A 25 34.64 32.86 -29.56
C SER A 25 35.65 32.97 -30.71
N ALA A 26 36.63 32.06 -30.83
CA ALA A 26 37.50 31.99 -32.01
C ALA A 26 36.77 31.40 -33.23
N THR A 27 35.56 30.89 -33.04
CA THR A 27 34.61 30.64 -34.13
C THR A 27 33.67 31.84 -34.22
N LYS A 28 33.65 32.51 -35.39
CA LYS A 28 32.48 33.32 -35.79
C LYS A 28 31.20 32.56 -35.43
N PRO A 29 30.09 33.22 -35.04
CA PRO A 29 28.86 32.59 -34.53
C PRO A 29 28.04 31.89 -35.63
N THR A 30 28.69 31.05 -36.44
CA THR A 30 28.13 30.31 -37.56
C THR A 30 28.47 28.81 -37.53
N TYR A 31 29.15 28.30 -36.49
CA TYR A 31 29.60 26.90 -36.45
C TYR A 31 29.12 26.06 -35.25
N THR A 32 27.92 26.35 -34.73
CA THR A 32 27.06 25.30 -34.16
C THR A 32 25.79 25.21 -34.99
N ALA A 33 25.96 25.08 -36.30
CA ALA A 33 24.90 24.51 -37.14
C ALA A 33 24.80 23.01 -36.86
N PRO A 34 23.64 22.37 -37.10
CA PRO A 34 23.49 20.90 -37.20
C PRO A 34 24.31 20.25 -38.34
N ARG A 35 25.48 20.83 -38.70
CA ARG A 35 26.33 20.54 -39.86
C ARG A 35 27.84 20.61 -39.55
N CYS A 36 28.26 20.49 -38.29
CA CYS A 36 29.68 20.31 -38.00
C CYS A 36 30.08 18.86 -38.32
N PRO A 37 31.02 18.60 -39.27
CA PRO A 37 31.40 17.24 -39.66
C PRO A 37 32.31 16.53 -38.64
N LEU A 38 32.57 17.17 -37.49
CA LEU A 38 33.44 16.64 -36.45
C LEU A 38 32.88 15.33 -35.90
N LYS A 39 33.64 14.24 -36.06
CA LYS A 39 33.26 12.89 -35.62
C LYS A 39 33.78 12.55 -34.22
N GLU A 40 34.92 13.11 -33.85
CA GLU A 40 35.59 12.83 -32.57
C GLU A 40 35.98 14.15 -31.92
N LEU A 41 35.68 14.29 -30.63
CA LEU A 41 36.03 15.46 -29.82
C LEU A 41 36.72 14.97 -28.55
N ASP A 42 37.96 15.40 -28.35
CA ASP A 42 38.72 15.14 -27.13
C ASP A 42 38.81 16.42 -26.29
N ILE A 43 38.23 16.36 -25.10
CA ILE A 43 38.25 17.41 -24.09
C ILE A 43 38.74 16.86 -22.73
N SER A 44 39.56 15.81 -22.76
CA SER A 44 40.17 15.24 -21.57
C SER A 44 41.14 16.22 -20.89
N LEU A 45 41.36 16.11 -19.58
CA LEU A 45 42.31 16.93 -18.80
C LEU A 45 42.09 18.45 -18.90
N ASN A 46 40.84 18.90 -19.06
CA ASN A 46 40.48 20.32 -19.22
C ASN A 46 39.86 20.95 -17.96
N HIS A 47 39.92 20.27 -16.80
CA HIS A 47 39.29 20.70 -15.55
C HIS A 47 37.80 21.04 -15.68
N ILE A 48 37.09 20.29 -16.53
CA ILE A 48 35.65 20.44 -16.78
C ILE A 48 34.86 19.96 -15.55
N ASP A 49 33.98 20.81 -15.04
CA ASP A 49 33.07 20.48 -13.94
C ASP A 49 31.64 20.18 -14.44
N TYR A 50 30.73 19.93 -13.49
CA TYR A 50 29.33 19.63 -13.79
C TYR A 50 28.60 20.77 -14.54
N ARG A 51 29.05 22.04 -14.42
CA ARG A 51 28.41 23.19 -15.06
C ARG A 51 28.68 23.18 -16.55
N ALA A 52 29.92 22.89 -16.94
CA ALA A 52 30.29 22.74 -18.34
C ALA A 52 29.64 21.49 -18.97
N ALA A 53 29.48 20.40 -18.21
CA ALA A 53 28.75 19.20 -18.68
C ALA A 53 27.30 19.51 -19.10
N LEU A 54 26.58 20.35 -18.34
CA LEU A 54 25.22 20.81 -18.69
C LEU A 54 25.19 21.62 -19.99
N VAL A 55 26.18 22.50 -20.18
CA VAL A 55 26.28 23.31 -21.40
C VAL A 55 26.51 22.40 -22.61
N LEU A 56 27.38 21.40 -22.48
CA LEU A 56 27.64 20.43 -23.54
C LEU A 56 26.42 19.57 -23.85
N GLU A 57 25.66 19.14 -22.84
CA GLU A 57 24.40 18.42 -23.04
C GLU A 57 23.40 19.24 -23.86
N ASP A 58 23.17 20.49 -23.46
CA ASP A 58 22.25 21.38 -24.17
C ASP A 58 22.67 21.61 -25.62
N LEU A 59 23.96 21.81 -25.89
CA LEU A 59 24.46 22.08 -27.24
C LEU A 59 24.54 20.84 -28.14
N LEU A 60 24.83 19.67 -27.56
CA LEU A 60 25.02 18.42 -28.32
C LEU A 60 23.77 17.55 -28.39
N SER A 61 22.66 17.93 -27.74
CA SER A 61 21.44 17.10 -27.65
C SER A 61 20.85 16.68 -28.99
N GLU A 62 21.05 17.49 -30.04
CA GLU A 62 20.54 17.27 -31.41
C GLU A 62 21.68 16.98 -32.42
N ASN A 63 22.92 16.82 -31.94
CA ASN A 63 24.06 16.59 -32.82
C ASN A 63 24.10 15.12 -33.28
N ARG A 64 23.96 14.90 -34.59
CA ARG A 64 23.98 13.56 -35.22
C ARG A 64 25.33 13.17 -35.84
N HIS A 65 26.31 14.07 -35.84
CA HIS A 65 27.60 13.86 -36.51
C HIS A 65 28.72 13.42 -35.56
N LEU A 66 28.70 13.91 -34.32
CA LEU A 66 29.68 13.56 -33.31
C LEU A 66 29.46 12.13 -32.82
N THR A 67 30.44 11.27 -33.04
CA THR A 67 30.38 9.83 -32.71
C THR A 67 31.19 9.45 -31.48
N VAL A 68 32.28 10.16 -31.18
CA VAL A 68 33.17 9.89 -30.04
C VAL A 68 33.39 11.17 -29.25
N LEU A 69 33.24 11.07 -27.93
CA LEU A 69 33.52 12.16 -26.99
C LEU A 69 34.45 11.64 -25.87
N ASP A 70 35.61 12.26 -25.72
CA ASP A 70 36.55 11.96 -24.63
C ASP A 70 36.48 13.05 -23.57
N ILE A 71 36.01 12.71 -22.38
CA ILE A 71 35.88 13.61 -21.23
C ILE A 71 36.79 13.20 -20.07
N SER A 72 37.73 12.30 -20.31
CA SER A 72 38.54 11.67 -19.26
C SER A 72 39.36 12.69 -18.45
N PHE A 73 39.59 12.39 -17.18
CA PHE A 73 40.40 13.15 -16.22
C PHE A 73 39.90 14.58 -16.00
N ASN A 74 38.58 14.72 -15.93
CA ASN A 74 37.91 15.96 -15.57
C ASN A 74 37.12 15.77 -14.26
N PRO A 75 37.04 16.76 -13.36
CA PRO A 75 36.29 16.67 -12.11
C PRO A 75 34.77 16.80 -12.33
N ILE A 76 34.18 15.87 -13.08
CA ILE A 76 32.79 15.91 -13.53
C ILE A 76 31.81 15.56 -12.40
N GLY A 77 32.13 14.51 -11.63
CA GLY A 77 31.29 14.00 -10.56
C GLY A 77 29.93 13.44 -11.04
N PRO A 78 29.04 13.02 -10.11
CA PRO A 78 27.77 12.36 -10.45
C PRO A 78 26.79 13.27 -11.20
N VAL A 79 26.75 14.55 -10.84
CA VAL A 79 25.84 15.53 -11.48
C VAL A 79 26.22 15.77 -12.94
N GLY A 80 27.51 15.94 -13.24
CA GLY A 80 27.96 16.10 -14.61
C GLY A 80 27.89 14.79 -15.41
N MET A 81 28.11 13.64 -14.77
CA MET A 81 28.03 12.34 -15.43
C MET A 81 26.63 12.08 -15.99
N ARG A 82 25.59 12.49 -15.25
CA ARG A 82 24.20 12.45 -15.72
C ARG A 82 24.00 13.12 -17.08
N SER A 83 24.59 14.30 -17.30
CA SER A 83 24.52 15.00 -18.59
C SER A 83 25.09 14.18 -19.75
N PHE A 84 26.22 13.50 -19.53
CA PHE A 84 26.85 12.68 -20.57
C PHE A 84 26.12 11.34 -20.78
N VAL A 85 25.59 10.73 -19.71
CA VAL A 85 24.72 9.54 -19.82
C VAL A 85 23.47 9.89 -20.64
N ARG A 86 22.82 11.01 -20.36
CA ARG A 86 21.66 11.47 -21.15
C ARG A 86 22.04 11.71 -22.61
N LEU A 87 23.17 12.35 -22.89
CA LEU A 87 23.69 12.52 -24.26
C LEU A 87 23.97 11.21 -24.99
N LEU A 88 24.55 10.21 -24.30
CA LEU A 88 24.85 8.91 -24.90
C LEU A 88 23.56 8.17 -25.28
N LEU A 89 22.57 8.18 -24.38
CA LEU A 89 21.35 7.39 -24.49
C LEU A 89 20.23 8.08 -25.29
N ARG A 90 20.34 9.38 -25.58
CA ARG A 90 19.33 10.09 -26.40
C ARG A 90 19.34 9.57 -27.83
N GLU A 91 18.16 9.25 -28.35
CA GLU A 91 18.01 8.76 -29.74
C GLU A 91 18.39 9.81 -30.79
N ARG A 92 18.26 11.10 -30.45
CA ARG A 92 18.61 12.20 -31.35
C ARG A 92 20.12 12.47 -31.42
N SER A 93 20.89 11.90 -30.50
CA SER A 93 22.35 12.04 -30.41
C SER A 93 23.06 10.96 -31.24
N GLY A 94 23.98 11.39 -32.10
CA GLY A 94 24.85 10.54 -32.91
C GLY A 94 26.01 9.91 -32.14
N LEU A 95 26.06 10.10 -30.81
CA LEU A 95 27.16 9.63 -29.99
C LEU A 95 27.13 8.11 -29.83
N HIS A 96 28.27 7.48 -30.12
CA HIS A 96 28.48 6.03 -30.02
C HIS A 96 29.39 5.66 -28.85
N ARG A 97 30.36 6.52 -28.52
CA ARG A 97 31.34 6.24 -27.47
C ARG A 97 31.62 7.48 -26.63
N VAL A 98 31.57 7.30 -25.30
CA VAL A 98 32.04 8.27 -24.30
C VAL A 98 33.16 7.63 -23.50
N ARG A 99 34.31 8.29 -23.40
CA ARG A 99 35.41 7.88 -22.50
C ARG A 99 35.43 8.82 -21.30
N PHE A 100 35.44 8.27 -20.09
CA PHE A 100 35.25 9.05 -18.87
C PHE A 100 36.13 8.56 -17.72
N GLU A 101 37.31 8.05 -18.02
CA GLU A 101 38.29 7.59 -17.01
C GLU A 101 38.77 8.77 -16.16
N GLY A 102 38.91 8.62 -14.85
CA GLY A 102 39.30 9.67 -13.90
C GLY A 102 38.28 10.80 -13.70
N CYS A 103 36.98 10.54 -13.79
CA CYS A 103 35.92 11.56 -13.74
C CYS A 103 35.23 11.78 -12.37
N ALA A 104 35.52 10.95 -11.37
CA ALA A 104 34.81 10.93 -10.10
C ALA A 104 35.08 12.15 -9.18
N GLY A 105 36.19 12.86 -9.37
CA GLY A 105 36.68 13.92 -8.47
C GLY A 105 35.88 15.24 -8.43
N GLY A 106 34.62 15.26 -8.89
CA GLY A 106 33.79 16.46 -8.95
C GLY A 106 33.16 16.83 -7.60
N LYS A 107 33.09 18.13 -7.28
CA LYS A 107 32.38 18.62 -6.09
C LYS A 107 30.88 18.43 -6.27
N HIS A 108 30.19 17.93 -5.25
CA HIS A 108 28.74 18.03 -5.18
C HIS A 108 28.31 19.50 -5.10
N PRO A 109 27.23 19.92 -5.76
CA PRO A 109 26.70 21.27 -5.60
C PRO A 109 26.17 21.41 -4.17
N VAL A 110 26.95 22.03 -3.29
CA VAL A 110 26.54 22.21 -1.88
C VAL A 110 25.64 23.44 -1.71
N ASP A 111 25.78 24.49 -2.55
CA ASP A 111 25.13 25.79 -2.30
C ASP A 111 24.60 26.57 -3.53
N ASP A 112 24.97 26.23 -4.77
CA ASP A 112 24.54 26.96 -5.98
C ASP A 112 23.52 26.10 -6.79
N LEU A 113 22.30 26.03 -6.24
CA LEU A 113 21.20 25.08 -6.51
C LEU A 113 20.38 25.37 -7.80
N GLN A 114 20.97 25.87 -8.88
CA GLN A 114 20.22 26.14 -10.13
C GLN A 114 20.46 25.06 -11.17
N PHE A 115 20.35 23.80 -10.76
CA PHE A 115 20.44 22.62 -11.62
C PHE A 115 19.04 22.18 -12.07
N MET A 116 18.88 21.73 -13.31
CA MET A 116 17.62 21.16 -13.77
C MET A 116 17.63 19.65 -13.56
N ASN A 117 16.70 19.12 -12.75
CA ASN A 117 16.40 17.69 -12.77
C ASN A 117 15.54 17.40 -14.00
N ALA A 118 16.09 16.68 -14.99
CA ALA A 118 15.39 16.40 -16.25
C ALA A 118 14.06 15.64 -16.05
N ASN A 119 13.97 14.77 -15.04
CA ASN A 119 12.79 13.94 -14.81
C ASN A 119 11.72 14.64 -13.94
N CYS A 120 12.14 15.69 -13.21
CA CYS A 120 11.29 16.53 -12.40
C CYS A 120 11.74 18.00 -12.48
N PRO A 121 11.51 18.67 -13.63
CA PRO A 121 11.98 20.03 -13.86
C PRO A 121 11.11 21.09 -13.16
N GLY A 122 10.00 20.68 -12.53
CA GLY A 122 9.15 21.58 -11.76
C GLY A 122 9.87 22.09 -10.51
N ALA A 123 10.18 23.39 -10.46
CA ALA A 123 10.84 24.06 -9.34
C ALA A 123 10.82 25.58 -9.51
N ARG A 124 11.24 26.31 -8.47
CA ARG A 124 11.56 27.73 -8.55
C ARG A 124 13.01 27.95 -8.94
N TYR A 125 13.22 28.64 -10.06
CA TYR A 125 14.52 28.98 -10.62
C TYR A 125 14.86 30.46 -10.43
N SER A 126 16.12 30.75 -10.12
CA SER A 126 16.74 32.08 -10.07
C SER A 126 18.01 32.06 -10.94
N LEU A 127 17.84 32.36 -12.22
CA LEU A 127 18.87 32.23 -13.25
C LEU A 127 19.60 33.56 -13.50
N GLN A 128 20.94 33.55 -13.40
CA GLN A 128 21.83 34.66 -13.76
C GLN A 128 22.23 34.48 -15.23
N LEU A 129 21.63 35.25 -16.14
CA LEU A 129 21.74 35.00 -17.58
C LEU A 129 23.06 35.48 -18.19
N ASP A 130 23.92 36.15 -17.41
CA ASP A 130 25.34 36.36 -17.71
C ASP A 130 26.13 35.04 -17.67
N ARG A 131 25.69 34.07 -16.87
CA ARG A 131 26.32 32.76 -16.77
C ARG A 131 25.83 31.76 -17.84
N PRO A 132 26.73 31.04 -18.53
CA PRO A 132 26.36 30.12 -19.62
C PRO A 132 25.56 28.90 -19.18
N ASP A 133 25.88 28.33 -18.01
CA ASP A 133 25.19 27.19 -17.41
C ASP A 133 23.72 27.51 -17.08
N HIS A 134 23.45 28.69 -16.50
CA HIS A 134 22.08 29.13 -16.23
C HIS A 134 21.28 29.39 -17.52
N ARG A 135 21.94 29.88 -18.58
CA ARG A 135 21.32 29.97 -19.92
C ARG A 135 20.98 28.60 -20.50
N SER A 136 21.85 27.60 -20.33
CA SER A 136 21.57 26.22 -20.76
C SER A 136 20.40 25.62 -20.00
N VAL A 137 20.32 25.81 -18.69
CA VAL A 137 19.15 25.41 -17.89
C VAL A 137 17.87 26.01 -18.45
N LEU A 138 17.85 27.32 -18.72
CA LEU A 138 16.69 27.99 -19.32
C LEU A 138 16.31 27.39 -20.69
N ARG A 139 17.29 27.10 -21.55
CA ARG A 139 17.04 26.46 -22.86
C ARG A 139 16.51 25.04 -22.71
N MET A 140 17.03 24.27 -21.76
CA MET A 140 16.54 22.92 -21.48
C MET A 140 15.09 22.94 -20.97
N LEU A 141 14.70 23.90 -20.13
CA LEU A 141 13.30 24.10 -19.72
C LEU A 141 12.38 24.36 -20.93
N TYR A 142 12.80 25.21 -21.87
CA TYR A 142 12.05 25.42 -23.11
C TYR A 142 11.99 24.17 -24.00
N LYS A 143 13.09 23.41 -24.11
CA LYS A 143 13.08 22.12 -24.83
C LYS A 143 12.12 21.12 -24.19
N SER A 144 12.00 21.10 -22.86
CA SER A 144 11.00 20.27 -22.18
C SER A 144 9.57 20.70 -22.51
N CYS A 145 9.31 22.00 -22.67
CA CYS A 145 8.03 22.49 -23.18
C CYS A 145 7.75 21.95 -24.60
N ASP A 146 8.73 21.96 -25.50
CA ASP A 146 8.58 21.43 -26.87
C ASP A 146 8.33 19.92 -26.88
N GLU A 147 9.09 19.16 -26.11
CA GLU A 147 8.97 17.69 -26.00
C GLU A 147 7.58 17.28 -25.49
N LEU A 148 7.04 18.05 -24.54
CA LEU A 148 5.72 17.82 -23.96
C LEU A 148 4.59 18.58 -24.68
N LYS A 149 4.91 19.34 -25.73
CA LYS A 149 3.97 20.17 -26.52
C LYS A 149 3.19 21.18 -25.66
N VAL A 150 3.86 21.82 -24.71
CA VAL A 150 3.29 22.81 -23.78
C VAL A 150 3.71 24.21 -24.21
N ASN A 151 2.78 25.17 -24.17
CA ASN A 151 3.14 26.57 -24.43
C ASN A 151 3.99 27.10 -23.24
N PRO A 152 5.15 27.74 -23.48
CA PRO A 152 5.95 28.28 -22.39
C PRO A 152 5.22 29.30 -21.49
N GLY A 153 4.26 30.05 -22.03
CA GLY A 153 3.43 30.96 -21.23
C GLY A 153 2.52 30.25 -20.21
N GLU A 154 2.26 28.96 -20.40
CA GLU A 154 1.49 28.11 -19.47
C GLU A 154 2.39 27.35 -18.48
N ALA A 155 3.70 27.28 -18.75
CA ALA A 155 4.66 26.53 -17.94
C ALA A 155 5.47 27.42 -16.98
N PHE A 156 5.70 28.69 -17.32
CA PHE A 156 6.45 29.64 -16.49
C PHE A 156 5.51 30.57 -15.70
N PHE A 157 5.62 30.54 -14.38
CA PHE A 157 4.84 31.33 -13.43
C PHE A 157 5.74 32.30 -12.66
N HIS A 158 5.15 33.36 -12.10
CA HIS A 158 5.83 34.36 -11.27
C HIS A 158 7.13 34.91 -11.89
N VAL A 159 7.11 35.15 -13.20
CA VAL A 159 8.29 35.58 -13.95
C VAL A 159 8.69 37.00 -13.59
N GLN A 160 9.92 37.18 -13.11
CA GLN A 160 10.53 38.47 -12.81
C GLN A 160 11.89 38.55 -13.50
N PHE A 161 12.14 39.64 -14.23
CA PHE A 161 13.38 39.84 -14.96
C PHE A 161 13.96 41.22 -14.67
N SER A 162 15.25 41.29 -14.36
CA SER A 162 15.90 42.54 -13.90
C SER A 162 16.00 43.63 -14.98
N GLU A 163 15.98 43.26 -16.26
CA GLU A 163 16.12 44.19 -17.40
C GLU A 163 14.75 44.61 -17.98
N GLY A 164 13.65 44.47 -17.23
CA GLY A 164 12.30 44.88 -17.61
C GLY A 164 11.35 43.72 -17.89
N ALA A 165 10.40 43.92 -18.81
CA ALA A 165 9.41 42.90 -19.16
C ALA A 165 10.07 41.71 -19.88
N TYR A 166 9.86 40.50 -19.36
CA TYR A 166 10.42 39.30 -19.96
C TYR A 166 9.55 38.83 -21.14
N LYS A 167 10.19 38.60 -22.30
CA LYS A 167 9.56 37.96 -23.47
C LYS A 167 10.15 36.57 -23.63
N HIS A 168 9.29 35.56 -23.78
CA HIS A 168 9.74 34.20 -24.09
C HIS A 168 10.53 34.17 -25.41
N PRO A 169 11.71 33.54 -25.44
CA PRO A 169 12.58 33.52 -26.60
C PRO A 169 12.05 32.61 -27.71
N ASP A 170 12.23 33.04 -28.96
CA ASP A 170 11.97 32.22 -30.14
C ASP A 170 13.18 31.32 -30.44
N VAL A 171 12.94 30.23 -31.19
CA VAL A 171 14.01 29.36 -31.69
C VAL A 171 14.75 30.07 -32.82
N GLY A 172 16.07 30.21 -32.70
CA GLY A 172 16.94 30.80 -33.72
C GLY A 172 17.07 29.93 -34.98
N ALA A 173 17.68 30.50 -36.03
CA ALA A 173 17.93 29.79 -37.29
C ALA A 173 18.89 28.58 -37.15
N ASP A 174 19.63 28.53 -36.05
CA ASP A 174 20.52 27.46 -35.61
C ASP A 174 19.79 26.34 -34.84
N GLY A 175 18.50 26.49 -34.57
CA GLY A 175 17.71 25.52 -33.79
C GLY A 175 17.88 25.68 -32.27
N ILE A 176 18.47 26.79 -31.81
CA ILE A 176 18.73 27.06 -30.40
C ILE A 176 17.86 28.23 -29.93
N TYR A 177 17.28 28.12 -28.73
CA TYR A 177 16.51 29.20 -28.12
C TYR A 177 17.36 30.45 -27.88
N ALA A 178 16.92 31.59 -28.41
CA ALA A 178 17.61 32.88 -28.31
C ALA A 178 17.41 33.55 -26.94
N VAL A 179 17.92 32.91 -25.87
CA VAL A 179 17.82 33.41 -24.48
C VAL A 179 18.68 34.67 -24.25
N PRO A 180 18.25 35.59 -23.36
CA PRO A 180 19.05 36.78 -23.03
C PRO A 180 20.44 36.43 -22.48
N ARG A 181 21.41 37.33 -22.67
CA ARG A 181 22.81 37.14 -22.24
C ARG A 181 23.19 37.92 -20.98
N LYS A 182 22.27 38.70 -20.41
CA LYS A 182 22.46 39.51 -19.21
C LYS A 182 21.13 39.59 -18.45
N GLY A 183 21.22 39.95 -17.17
CA GLY A 183 20.07 40.10 -16.28
C GLY A 183 19.77 38.84 -15.46
N ARG A 184 19.01 39.02 -14.39
CA ARG A 184 18.55 37.95 -13.49
C ARG A 184 17.09 37.63 -13.78
N LEU A 185 16.81 36.37 -14.11
CA LEU A 185 15.47 35.83 -14.32
C LEU A 185 15.07 34.98 -13.12
N GLN A 186 13.97 35.31 -12.45
CA GLN A 186 13.34 34.44 -11.45
C GLN A 186 12.00 33.97 -12.01
N ALA A 187 11.75 32.66 -11.98
CA ALA A 187 10.49 32.09 -12.43
C ALA A 187 10.26 30.73 -11.77
N THR A 188 8.99 30.38 -11.57
CA THR A 188 8.58 29.03 -11.16
C THR A 188 8.17 28.25 -12.40
N PHE A 189 8.80 27.12 -12.67
CA PHE A 189 8.46 26.25 -13.78
C PHE A 189 7.53 25.15 -13.28
N LYS A 190 6.38 24.94 -13.95
CA LYS A 190 5.43 23.86 -13.65
C LYS A 190 4.89 23.30 -14.96
N ILE A 191 5.06 22.00 -15.19
CA ILE A 191 4.60 21.28 -16.40
C ILE A 191 3.59 20.18 -16.07
N GLU A 192 3.38 19.95 -14.77
CA GLU A 192 2.57 18.88 -14.24
C GLU A 192 1.17 18.97 -14.81
N LYS A 193 0.52 20.15 -14.76
CA LYS A 193 -0.83 20.35 -15.32
C LYS A 193 -0.97 19.87 -16.77
N ALA A 194 0.03 20.10 -17.61
CA ALA A 194 0.02 19.64 -18.99
C ALA A 194 0.22 18.13 -19.08
N ILE A 195 1.15 17.56 -18.32
CA ILE A 195 1.32 16.10 -18.20
C ILE A 195 0.00 15.44 -17.79
N HIS A 196 -0.71 16.02 -16.81
CA HIS A 196 -1.97 15.47 -16.31
C HIS A 196 -3.05 15.35 -17.38
N GLN A 197 -3.17 16.34 -18.26
CA GLN A 197 -4.17 16.31 -19.34
C GLN A 197 -3.87 15.22 -20.38
N HIS A 198 -2.60 14.88 -20.56
CA HIS A 198 -2.18 13.84 -21.50
C HIS A 198 -2.25 12.43 -20.91
N LEU A 199 -2.19 12.31 -19.58
CA LEU A 199 -2.24 11.05 -18.85
C LEU A 199 -3.69 10.62 -18.59
N LYS A 200 -4.22 9.69 -19.39
CA LYS A 200 -5.54 9.05 -19.17
C LYS A 200 -5.47 8.00 -18.05
N VAL A 201 -5.21 8.44 -16.82
CA VAL A 201 -5.12 7.58 -15.63
C VAL A 201 -6.23 7.94 -14.65
N LYS A 202 -6.73 6.94 -13.89
CA LYS A 202 -7.68 7.20 -12.81
C LYS A 202 -7.03 8.06 -11.71
N GLU A 203 -7.81 8.93 -11.09
CA GLU A 203 -7.31 9.88 -10.08
C GLU A 203 -6.69 9.19 -8.84
N ASP A 204 -7.19 8.00 -8.51
CA ASP A 204 -6.80 7.18 -7.36
C ASP A 204 -5.71 6.13 -7.67
N ASP A 205 -5.27 6.00 -8.93
CA ASP A 205 -4.24 5.04 -9.33
C ASP A 205 -2.86 5.71 -9.43
N PHE A 206 -2.27 5.97 -8.27
CA PHE A 206 -0.97 6.65 -8.14
C PHE A 206 0.18 5.85 -8.79
N LEU A 207 0.14 4.52 -8.72
CA LEU A 207 1.13 3.64 -9.34
C LEU A 207 1.09 3.74 -10.87
N ALA A 208 -0.09 3.67 -11.48
CA ALA A 208 -0.23 3.83 -12.92
C ALA A 208 0.20 5.24 -13.37
N PHE A 209 -0.14 6.27 -12.59
CA PHE A 209 0.29 7.65 -12.84
C PHE A 209 1.81 7.77 -12.85
N LEU A 210 2.51 7.33 -11.79
CA LEU A 210 3.97 7.39 -11.73
C LEU A 210 4.64 6.58 -12.83
N ARG A 211 4.14 5.37 -13.12
CA ARG A 211 4.68 4.54 -14.21
C ARG A 211 4.59 5.27 -15.55
N ARG A 212 3.41 5.79 -15.88
CA ARG A 212 3.20 6.46 -17.17
C ARG A 212 3.96 7.78 -17.27
N ARG A 213 4.11 8.51 -16.16
CA ARG A 213 4.99 9.69 -16.10
C ARG A 213 6.45 9.29 -16.30
N ASN A 214 6.93 8.25 -15.63
CA ASN A 214 8.32 7.80 -15.77
C ASN A 214 8.62 7.35 -17.20
N ASP A 215 7.69 6.67 -17.88
CA ASP A 215 7.81 6.32 -19.29
C ASP A 215 7.94 7.56 -20.22
N LEU A 216 7.41 8.71 -19.81
CA LEU A 216 7.50 9.98 -20.57
C LEU A 216 8.74 10.80 -20.22
N MET A 217 9.14 10.82 -18.94
CA MET A 217 10.14 11.75 -18.42
C MET A 217 11.54 11.13 -18.28
N ARG A 218 11.64 9.83 -17.98
CA ARG A 218 12.93 9.13 -17.83
C ARG A 218 13.37 8.54 -19.16
N LEU A 219 14.68 8.37 -19.33
CA LEU A 219 15.24 7.78 -20.54
C LEU A 219 15.06 6.26 -20.56
N CYS A 220 14.38 5.77 -21.60
CA CYS A 220 14.27 4.35 -21.93
C CYS A 220 15.14 4.07 -23.18
N PRO A 221 16.39 3.60 -23.03
CA PRO A 221 17.30 3.43 -24.15
C PRO A 221 16.82 2.32 -25.10
N SER A 222 16.88 2.57 -26.42
CA SER A 222 16.67 1.52 -27.43
C SER A 222 17.73 0.42 -27.34
N ASP A 223 17.48 -0.73 -27.97
CA ASP A 223 18.40 -1.87 -27.97
C ASP A 223 19.82 -1.48 -28.43
N ASN A 224 19.92 -0.63 -29.44
CA ASN A 224 21.21 -0.10 -29.91
C ASN A 224 21.91 0.72 -28.82
N LYS A 225 21.18 1.62 -28.15
CA LYS A 225 21.73 2.44 -27.06
C LYS A 225 22.06 1.61 -25.82
N GLN A 226 21.32 0.54 -25.53
CA GLN A 226 21.64 -0.41 -24.47
C GLN A 226 22.98 -1.12 -24.72
N ILE A 227 23.28 -1.48 -25.98
CA ILE A 227 24.60 -2.03 -26.34
C ILE A 227 25.72 -1.02 -26.08
N LEU A 228 25.51 0.26 -26.44
CA LEU A 228 26.49 1.32 -26.19
C LEU A 228 26.71 1.54 -24.69
N LEU A 229 25.65 1.48 -23.89
CA LEU A 229 25.72 1.53 -22.43
C LEU A 229 26.56 0.38 -21.87
N LEU A 230 26.31 -0.85 -22.33
CA LEU A 230 27.09 -2.02 -21.90
C LEU A 230 28.56 -1.95 -22.35
N HIS A 231 28.82 -1.35 -23.51
CA HIS A 231 30.18 -1.08 -23.96
C HIS A 231 30.87 -0.04 -23.07
N ALA A 232 30.18 1.05 -22.72
CA ALA A 232 30.68 2.06 -21.79
C ALA A 232 30.94 1.47 -20.40
N TRP A 233 30.05 0.62 -19.90
CA TRP A 233 30.21 -0.11 -18.64
C TRP A 233 31.46 -0.98 -18.62
N ARG A 234 31.73 -1.74 -19.69
CA ARG A 234 32.91 -2.61 -19.82
C ARG A 234 34.24 -1.84 -19.89
N ALA A 235 34.20 -0.56 -20.20
CA ALA A 235 35.41 0.26 -20.28
C ALA A 235 35.95 0.66 -18.89
N VAL A 236 35.12 0.56 -17.84
CA VAL A 236 35.47 0.99 -16.48
C VAL A 236 35.75 -0.24 -15.61
N SER A 237 36.77 -0.16 -14.75
CA SER A 237 37.12 -1.22 -13.81
C SER A 237 36.23 -1.18 -12.56
N ASP A 238 35.96 -2.34 -11.94
CA ASP A 238 35.14 -2.45 -10.72
C ASP A 238 35.73 -1.77 -9.47
N VAL A 239 37.03 -1.45 -9.49
CA VAL A 239 37.73 -0.78 -8.38
C VAL A 239 37.78 0.73 -8.61
N ASP A 240 37.30 1.21 -9.77
CA ASP A 240 37.34 2.60 -10.15
C ASP A 240 36.17 3.38 -9.49
N PRO A 241 36.43 4.48 -8.76
CA PRO A 241 35.37 5.36 -8.25
C PRO A 241 34.43 5.87 -9.36
N ASP A 242 34.88 5.93 -10.61
CA ASP A 242 34.06 6.29 -11.77
C ASP A 242 32.89 5.34 -11.99
N GLN A 243 33.04 4.06 -11.61
CA GLN A 243 31.99 3.08 -11.73
C GLN A 243 30.77 3.48 -10.88
N GLY A 244 31.00 3.85 -9.62
CA GLY A 244 29.93 4.30 -8.73
C GLY A 244 29.23 5.54 -9.26
N VAL A 245 29.99 6.52 -9.77
CA VAL A 245 29.47 7.75 -10.37
C VAL A 245 28.61 7.48 -11.60
N PHE A 246 29.02 6.52 -12.44
CA PHE A 246 28.24 6.09 -13.59
C PHE A 246 26.93 5.38 -13.18
N LEU A 247 26.99 4.49 -12.18
CA LEU A 247 25.79 3.82 -11.63
C LEU A 247 24.81 4.81 -11.02
N ASP A 248 25.29 5.80 -10.26
CA ASP A 248 24.44 6.83 -9.65
C ASP A 248 23.76 7.71 -10.70
N ALA A 249 24.46 8.01 -11.80
CA ALA A 249 23.87 8.73 -12.93
C ALA A 249 22.77 7.93 -13.63
N LEU A 250 22.98 6.63 -13.85
CA LEU A 250 21.98 5.72 -14.41
C LEU A 250 20.76 5.57 -13.51
N ALA A 251 20.97 5.40 -12.19
CA ALA A 251 19.91 5.20 -11.21
C ALA A 251 18.89 6.34 -11.17
N ARG A 252 19.33 7.56 -11.49
CA ARG A 252 18.52 8.79 -11.42
C ARG A 252 17.73 9.06 -12.70
N ASP A 253 18.32 8.85 -13.88
CA ASP A 253 17.77 9.33 -15.15
C ASP A 253 17.24 8.24 -16.10
N VAL A 254 17.56 6.98 -15.85
CA VAL A 254 17.36 5.90 -16.83
C VAL A 254 16.43 4.83 -16.26
N VAL A 255 15.60 4.26 -17.13
CA VAL A 255 14.85 3.03 -16.87
C VAL A 255 15.50 1.89 -17.66
N LEU A 256 15.97 0.86 -16.96
CA LEU A 256 16.69 -0.27 -17.52
C LEU A 256 15.86 -1.57 -17.39
N PRO A 257 15.85 -2.43 -18.43
CA PRO A 257 15.28 -3.76 -18.32
C PRO A 257 16.20 -4.66 -17.48
N PHE A 258 15.60 -5.63 -16.78
CA PHE A 258 16.33 -6.64 -15.99
C PHE A 258 17.54 -7.24 -16.72
N ALA A 259 17.39 -7.61 -18.00
CA ALA A 259 18.45 -8.26 -18.78
C ALA A 259 19.74 -7.41 -18.91
N VAL A 260 19.61 -6.09 -18.98
CA VAL A 260 20.77 -5.18 -19.06
C VAL A 260 21.48 -5.13 -17.71
N VAL A 261 20.74 -4.99 -16.62
CA VAL A 261 21.31 -4.97 -15.26
C VAL A 261 21.95 -6.32 -14.92
N GLU A 262 21.31 -7.42 -15.28
CA GLU A 262 21.88 -8.77 -15.14
C GLU A 262 23.21 -8.89 -15.90
N ARG A 263 23.26 -8.37 -17.15
CA ARG A 263 24.48 -8.39 -17.95
C ARG A 263 25.59 -7.57 -17.30
N MET A 264 25.28 -6.40 -16.74
CA MET A 264 26.23 -5.57 -15.98
C MET A 264 26.78 -6.35 -14.77
N CYS A 265 25.90 -7.01 -14.01
CA CYS A 265 26.24 -7.84 -12.85
C CYS A 265 27.17 -9.02 -13.17
N ARG A 266 27.06 -9.59 -14.38
CA ARG A 266 27.95 -10.67 -14.85
C ARG A 266 29.34 -10.19 -15.23
N SER A 267 29.48 -8.90 -15.54
CA SER A 267 30.74 -8.27 -15.94
C SER A 267 31.46 -7.53 -14.80
N CYS A 268 30.96 -7.62 -13.57
CA CYS A 268 31.55 -6.98 -12.40
C CYS A 268 31.91 -7.98 -11.27
N LEU A 269 32.85 -7.56 -10.42
CA LEU A 269 33.26 -8.25 -9.20
C LEU A 269 32.22 -8.13 -8.08
N SER A 270 31.49 -7.02 -8.00
CA SER A 270 30.49 -6.73 -6.97
C SER A 270 29.07 -6.57 -7.53
N PRO A 271 28.35 -7.68 -7.84
CA PRO A 271 26.95 -7.62 -8.27
C PRO A 271 26.05 -6.93 -7.26
N ALA A 272 26.33 -7.09 -5.96
CA ALA A 272 25.53 -6.51 -4.89
C ALA A 272 25.52 -4.97 -4.94
N GLU A 273 26.66 -4.34 -5.23
CA GLU A 273 26.72 -2.87 -5.36
C GLU A 273 25.97 -2.36 -6.59
N VAL A 274 26.13 -3.04 -7.73
CA VAL A 274 25.41 -2.71 -8.98
C VAL A 274 23.91 -2.78 -8.76
N VAL A 275 23.42 -3.89 -8.18
CA VAL A 275 21.98 -4.06 -7.89
C VAL A 275 21.49 -3.03 -6.88
N SER A 276 22.25 -2.76 -5.81
CA SER A 276 21.87 -1.80 -4.76
C SER A 276 21.68 -0.38 -5.32
N ARG A 277 22.57 0.06 -6.21
CA ARG A 277 22.48 1.40 -6.84
C ARG A 277 21.43 1.46 -7.95
N LEU A 278 21.33 0.44 -8.79
CA LEU A 278 20.43 0.42 -9.96
C LEU A 278 19.01 -0.08 -9.65
N PHE A 279 18.72 -0.52 -8.43
CA PHE A 279 17.39 -0.94 -8.02
C PHE A 279 16.26 0.05 -8.42
N PRO A 280 16.45 1.38 -8.32
CA PRO A 280 15.42 2.37 -8.72
C PRO A 280 15.31 2.58 -10.23
N ALA A 281 16.34 2.21 -10.99
CA ALA A 281 16.35 2.26 -12.45
C ALA A 281 15.67 1.03 -13.08
N LEU A 282 15.42 -0.05 -12.32
CA LEU A 282 14.69 -1.20 -12.83
C LEU A 282 13.26 -0.82 -13.20
N ARG A 283 12.75 -1.39 -14.29
CA ARG A 283 11.35 -1.26 -14.66
C ARG A 283 10.49 -1.74 -13.48
N ALA A 284 9.57 -0.89 -13.01
CA ALA A 284 8.87 -1.04 -11.73
C ALA A 284 7.80 -2.15 -11.70
N CYS A 285 8.07 -3.32 -12.26
CA CYS A 285 7.26 -4.52 -12.08
C CYS A 285 7.82 -5.35 -10.90
N ALA A 286 6.91 -5.94 -10.12
CA ALA A 286 7.28 -6.72 -8.94
C ALA A 286 8.14 -7.94 -9.32
N SER A 287 7.90 -8.54 -10.49
CA SER A 287 8.65 -9.68 -11.01
C SER A 287 10.13 -9.35 -11.25
N GLU A 288 10.47 -8.28 -11.96
CA GLU A 288 11.88 -7.91 -12.22
C GLU A 288 12.61 -7.55 -10.93
N ARG A 289 11.94 -6.87 -9.99
CA ARG A 289 12.50 -6.57 -8.66
C ARG A 289 12.72 -7.82 -7.81
N CYS A 290 11.91 -8.87 -7.96
CA CYS A 290 12.18 -10.15 -7.30
C CYS A 290 13.31 -10.92 -8.00
N LEU A 291 13.34 -10.91 -9.34
CA LEU A 291 14.37 -11.60 -10.13
C LEU A 291 15.77 -11.01 -9.87
N ILE A 292 15.89 -9.69 -9.69
CA ILE A 292 17.20 -9.07 -9.41
C ILE A 292 17.78 -9.52 -8.07
N LEU A 293 16.94 -9.86 -7.08
CA LEU A 293 17.40 -10.39 -5.80
C LEU A 293 18.02 -11.79 -5.95
N MET A 294 17.64 -12.54 -6.98
CA MET A 294 18.21 -13.86 -7.28
C MET A 294 19.62 -13.79 -7.89
N ILE A 295 20.11 -12.60 -8.25
CA ILE A 295 21.48 -12.41 -8.77
C ILE A 295 22.53 -12.52 -7.65
N ALA A 296 22.12 -12.30 -6.40
CA ALA A 296 23.00 -12.40 -5.24
C ALA A 296 23.67 -13.78 -5.19
N ARG A 297 24.99 -13.82 -5.05
CA ARG A 297 25.77 -15.07 -5.08
C ARG A 297 26.01 -15.63 -3.68
N SER A 298 25.76 -14.83 -2.65
CA SER A 298 26.03 -15.15 -1.25
C SER A 298 25.05 -14.44 -0.31
N ILE A 299 24.95 -14.92 0.94
CA ILE A 299 24.12 -14.30 1.98
C ILE A 299 24.56 -12.85 2.28
N PRO A 300 25.87 -12.51 2.35
CA PRO A 300 26.32 -11.12 2.45
C PRO A 300 25.81 -10.24 1.32
N ASP A 301 25.83 -10.72 0.06
CA ASP A 301 25.31 -9.97 -1.08
C ASP A 301 23.82 -9.67 -0.93
N VAL A 302 23.03 -10.68 -0.52
CA VAL A 302 21.59 -10.51 -0.24
C VAL A 302 21.40 -9.45 0.85
N THR A 303 22.19 -9.51 1.91
CA THR A 303 22.08 -8.58 3.04
C THR A 303 22.39 -7.15 2.60
N GLN A 304 23.46 -6.96 1.83
CA GLN A 304 23.83 -5.65 1.28
C GLN A 304 22.74 -5.10 0.34
N ILE A 305 22.23 -5.92 -0.58
CA ILE A 305 21.16 -5.50 -1.51
C ILE A 305 19.92 -5.11 -0.72
N LEU A 306 19.49 -5.93 0.23
CA LEU A 306 18.30 -5.64 1.03
C LEU A 306 18.47 -4.40 1.90
N GLN A 307 19.66 -4.13 2.45
CA GLN A 307 19.92 -2.91 3.23
C GLN A 307 19.60 -1.63 2.43
N HIS A 308 19.92 -1.60 1.13
CA HIS A 308 19.69 -0.44 0.28
C HIS A 308 18.35 -0.47 -0.48
N ALA A 309 17.86 -1.65 -0.86
CA ALA A 309 16.64 -1.80 -1.65
C ALA A 309 15.36 -1.81 -0.79
N ARG A 310 15.43 -2.21 0.49
CA ARG A 310 14.26 -2.37 1.37
C ARG A 310 13.36 -1.12 1.42
N PRO A 311 13.86 0.12 1.58
CA PRO A 311 12.98 1.29 1.60
C PRO A 311 12.08 1.40 0.37
N LEU A 312 12.63 1.17 -0.83
CA LEU A 312 11.88 1.27 -2.09
C LEU A 312 11.04 0.03 -2.40
N MET A 313 11.46 -1.15 -1.95
CA MET A 313 10.67 -2.39 -2.06
C MET A 313 9.35 -2.30 -1.29
N PHE A 314 9.40 -1.69 -0.11
CA PHE A 314 8.27 -1.59 0.80
C PHE A 314 7.58 -0.22 0.78
N PHE A 315 7.90 0.60 -0.22
CA PHE A 315 7.19 1.84 -0.48
C PHE A 315 5.89 1.54 -1.23
N ASN A 316 4.77 1.53 -0.49
CA ASN A 316 3.45 1.40 -1.09
C ASN A 316 2.95 2.76 -1.59
N ILE A 317 3.19 3.05 -2.87
CA ILE A 317 2.74 4.29 -3.50
C ILE A 317 1.21 4.43 -3.51
N GLN A 318 0.44 3.34 -3.56
CA GLN A 318 -1.03 3.40 -3.56
C GLN A 318 -1.61 3.75 -2.19
N ASN A 319 -0.80 3.66 -1.14
CA ASN A 319 -1.15 4.17 0.18
C ASN A 319 0.06 4.91 0.77
N PRO A 320 0.37 6.13 0.29
CA PRO A 320 1.57 6.85 0.62
C PRO A 320 1.48 7.51 2.00
N THR A 321 0.36 7.38 2.72
CA THR A 321 0.16 8.07 4.00
C THR A 321 1.15 7.54 5.06
N GLY A 322 1.81 8.47 5.77
CA GLY A 322 2.65 8.18 6.92
C GLY A 322 3.97 8.96 6.94
N HIS A 323 4.89 8.53 7.80
CA HIS A 323 6.14 9.24 8.05
C HIS A 323 7.28 8.71 7.18
N TYR A 324 8.06 9.63 6.61
CA TYR A 324 9.19 9.35 5.74
C TYR A 324 10.43 10.06 6.23
N ARG A 325 11.51 9.28 6.41
CA ARG A 325 12.84 9.77 6.70
C ARG A 325 13.78 9.17 5.68
N VAL A 326 14.25 10.00 4.76
CA VAL A 326 15.02 9.59 3.58
C VAL A 326 16.33 10.36 3.47
N ASP A 327 17.40 9.66 3.17
CA ASP A 327 18.71 10.19 2.83
C ASP A 327 18.85 10.24 1.30
N LEU A 328 18.81 11.45 0.75
CA LEU A 328 18.85 11.72 -0.68
C LEU A 328 20.15 11.25 -1.36
N SER A 329 21.19 10.94 -0.58
CA SER A 329 22.44 10.37 -1.08
C SER A 329 22.26 8.94 -1.59
N HIS A 330 21.28 8.20 -1.07
CA HIS A 330 20.98 6.83 -1.49
C HIS A 330 19.98 6.83 -2.66
N PRO A 331 20.27 6.15 -3.78
CA PRO A 331 19.40 6.18 -4.96
C PRO A 331 17.96 5.71 -4.70
N ALA A 332 17.76 4.67 -3.89
CA ALA A 332 16.44 4.13 -3.56
C ALA A 332 15.59 5.13 -2.77
N GLU A 333 16.17 5.74 -1.74
CA GLU A 333 15.49 6.72 -0.90
C GLU A 333 15.26 8.05 -1.63
N HIS A 334 16.21 8.46 -2.48
CA HIS A 334 16.01 9.58 -3.39
C HIS A 334 14.83 9.36 -4.34
N SER A 335 14.67 8.14 -4.88
CA SER A 335 13.53 7.80 -5.74
C SER A 335 12.19 7.86 -5.00
N ILE A 336 12.16 7.59 -3.68
CA ILE A 336 10.97 7.77 -2.85
C ILE A 336 10.67 9.26 -2.70
N ALA A 337 11.68 10.08 -2.39
CA ALA A 337 11.50 11.53 -2.29
C ALA A 337 10.98 12.15 -3.60
N GLU A 338 11.57 11.75 -4.74
CA GLU A 338 11.10 12.19 -6.07
C GLU A 338 9.63 11.76 -6.30
N ALA A 339 9.28 10.51 -5.99
CA ALA A 339 7.91 10.02 -6.12
C ALA A 339 6.91 10.83 -5.26
N LEU A 340 7.28 11.20 -4.03
CA LEU A 340 6.44 11.99 -3.13
C LEU A 340 6.26 13.43 -3.62
N VAL A 341 7.32 14.09 -4.11
CA VAL A 341 7.24 15.45 -4.71
C VAL A 341 6.28 15.44 -5.91
N VAL A 342 6.42 14.43 -6.76
CA VAL A 342 5.58 14.26 -7.93
C VAL A 342 4.13 13.98 -7.56
N LEU A 343 3.90 13.13 -6.57
CA LEU A 343 2.57 12.79 -6.11
C LEU A 343 1.88 13.98 -5.44
N ASP A 344 2.61 14.76 -4.64
CA ASP A 344 2.10 15.97 -4.00
C ASP A 344 1.57 16.97 -5.03
N SER A 345 2.33 17.20 -6.11
CA SER A 345 1.88 18.05 -7.21
C SER A 345 0.64 17.47 -7.92
N TRP A 346 0.52 16.14 -8.01
CA TRP A 346 -0.61 15.48 -8.65
C TRP A 346 -1.89 15.62 -7.84
N GLU A 347 -1.83 15.27 -6.56
CA GLU A 347 -2.97 15.38 -5.65
C GLU A 347 -3.41 16.84 -5.50
N SER A 348 -2.46 17.78 -5.37
CA SER A 348 -2.76 19.22 -5.32
C SER A 348 -3.54 19.69 -6.54
N ALA A 349 -3.12 19.29 -7.75
CA ALA A 349 -3.79 19.66 -9.00
C ALA A 349 -5.20 19.07 -9.11
N ILE A 350 -5.41 17.82 -8.69
CA ILE A 350 -6.74 17.19 -8.65
C ILE A 350 -7.67 17.93 -7.71
N ARG A 351 -7.21 18.27 -6.50
CA ARG A 351 -8.03 18.97 -5.50
C ARG A 351 -8.47 20.34 -5.97
N ILE A 352 -7.56 21.09 -6.59
CA ILE A 352 -7.86 22.40 -7.18
C ILE A 352 -8.89 22.25 -8.32
N ARG A 353 -8.71 21.24 -9.20
CA ARG A 353 -9.64 20.96 -10.30
C ARG A 353 -11.04 20.61 -9.80
N ASN A 354 -11.12 19.79 -8.75
CA ASN A 354 -12.37 19.33 -8.15
C ASN A 354 -12.99 20.37 -7.20
N ARG A 355 -12.37 21.56 -7.06
CA ARG A 355 -12.83 22.68 -6.22
C ARG A 355 -12.99 22.30 -4.74
N HIS A 356 -12.11 21.43 -4.24
CA HIS A 356 -12.06 21.08 -2.84
C HIS A 356 -11.55 22.25 -1.99
N VAL A 357 -11.79 22.20 -0.68
CA VAL A 357 -11.18 23.15 0.27
C VAL A 357 -9.71 22.78 0.50
N ASP A 358 -8.86 23.78 0.71
CA ASP A 358 -7.46 23.56 1.08
C ASP A 358 -7.36 23.08 2.54
N THR A 359 -6.74 21.92 2.74
CA THR A 359 -6.52 21.31 4.07
C THR A 359 -5.03 21.15 4.39
N SER A 360 -4.16 21.81 3.63
CA SER A 360 -2.71 21.78 3.80
C SER A 360 -2.27 22.53 5.05
N GLN A 361 -1.11 22.16 5.61
CA GLN A 361 -0.55 22.78 6.81
C GLN A 361 -0.25 24.28 6.61
N PHE A 362 0.14 24.68 5.39
CA PHE A 362 0.58 26.04 5.06
C PHE A 362 -0.38 26.85 4.18
N GLY A 363 -1.50 26.27 3.74
CA GLY A 363 -2.42 26.92 2.81
C GLY A 363 -1.90 26.98 1.38
N ASP A 364 -1.12 25.97 0.98
CA ASP A 364 -0.45 25.84 -0.31
C ASP A 364 -0.89 24.59 -1.11
N TRP A 365 -1.99 23.95 -0.69
CA TRP A 365 -2.57 22.73 -1.25
C TRP A 365 -1.74 21.45 -1.08
N SER A 366 -0.56 21.51 -0.46
CA SER A 366 0.33 20.35 -0.30
C SER A 366 -0.26 19.31 0.65
N GLN A 367 -0.04 18.03 0.33
CA GLN A 367 -0.31 16.86 1.19
C GLN A 367 0.84 16.61 2.19
N VAL A 368 1.96 17.33 2.04
CA VAL A 368 3.16 17.19 2.88
C VAL A 368 3.06 18.06 4.12
N ARG A 369 3.57 17.52 5.24
CA ARG A 369 3.51 18.13 6.56
C ARG A 369 4.82 17.92 7.29
N ASN A 370 5.09 18.77 8.29
CA ASN A 370 6.21 18.65 9.22
C ASN A 370 7.56 18.48 8.52
N ILE A 371 7.71 19.11 7.35
CA ILE A 371 8.86 18.92 6.48
C ILE A 371 10.12 19.59 7.05
N THR A 372 11.19 18.81 7.15
CA THR A 372 12.52 19.30 7.52
C THR A 372 13.59 18.76 6.58
N PHE A 373 14.57 19.61 6.27
CA PHE A 373 15.76 19.25 5.51
C PHE A 373 17.00 19.56 6.34
N ARG A 374 17.87 18.56 6.54
CA ARG A 374 19.05 18.64 7.42
C ARG A 374 18.71 19.14 8.84
N GLY A 375 17.53 18.75 9.35
CA GLY A 375 17.02 19.12 10.67
C GLY A 375 16.44 20.53 10.77
N SER A 376 16.40 21.30 9.68
CA SER A 376 15.79 22.63 9.64
C SER A 376 14.48 22.61 8.86
N PRO A 377 13.42 23.34 9.27
CA PRO A 377 12.18 23.45 8.51
C PRO A 377 12.44 23.96 7.08
N LEU A 378 11.80 23.33 6.10
CA LEU A 378 11.93 23.77 4.71
C LEU A 378 11.18 25.11 4.51
N GLN A 379 11.80 26.05 3.79
CA GLN A 379 11.16 27.32 3.44
C GLN A 379 10.45 27.22 2.09
N GLY A 380 9.11 27.34 2.11
CA GLY A 380 8.26 27.36 0.92
C GLY A 380 7.71 25.98 0.52
N PRO A 381 6.87 25.93 -0.53
CA PRO A 381 6.20 24.70 -0.95
C PRO A 381 7.19 23.65 -1.48
N LEU A 382 6.93 22.37 -1.19
CA LEU A 382 7.77 21.26 -1.67
C LEU A 382 7.84 21.22 -3.20
N THR A 383 6.73 21.52 -3.89
CA THR A 383 6.65 21.52 -5.36
C THR A 383 7.46 22.65 -6.03
N GLU A 384 7.90 23.65 -5.26
CA GLU A 384 8.77 24.72 -5.75
C GLU A 384 10.23 24.53 -5.33
N TRP A 385 10.49 23.53 -4.48
CA TRP A 385 11.82 23.19 -4.01
C TRP A 385 12.55 22.32 -5.02
N LEU A 386 13.73 22.75 -5.43
CA LEU A 386 14.60 21.90 -6.23
C LEU A 386 15.18 20.81 -5.33
N LEU A 387 14.75 19.56 -5.53
CA LEU A 387 15.18 18.40 -4.77
C LEU A 387 16.72 18.24 -4.84
N PRO A 388 17.45 18.32 -3.71
CA PRO A 388 18.90 18.19 -3.69
C PRO A 388 19.38 16.76 -3.92
N GLU A 389 20.63 16.61 -4.37
CA GLU A 389 21.24 15.30 -4.60
C GLU A 389 21.65 14.56 -3.31
N ALA A 390 21.77 15.26 -2.18
CA ALA A 390 22.22 14.70 -0.91
C ALA A 390 21.71 15.48 0.31
N GLY A 391 21.51 14.77 1.42
CA GLY A 391 21.01 15.32 2.68
C GLY A 391 19.83 14.53 3.21
N LYS A 392 19.52 14.72 4.49
CA LYS A 392 18.40 14.06 5.16
C LYS A 392 17.13 14.89 5.01
N LEU A 393 16.10 14.31 4.43
CA LEU A 393 14.75 14.85 4.31
C LEU A 393 13.83 14.03 5.23
N GLU A 394 13.05 14.73 6.05
CA GLU A 394 12.08 14.12 6.95
C GLU A 394 10.75 14.84 6.81
N LEU A 395 9.65 14.09 6.61
CA LEU A 395 8.32 14.65 6.40
C LEU A 395 7.23 13.63 6.77
N ASP A 396 6.02 14.12 7.02
CA ASP A 396 4.80 13.32 7.01
C ASP A 396 4.03 13.58 5.71
N TYR A 397 3.52 12.51 5.09
CA TYR A 397 2.65 12.60 3.93
C TYR A 397 1.23 12.19 4.32
N SER A 398 0.23 13.04 4.04
CA SER A 398 -1.17 12.77 4.34
C SER A 398 -2.00 12.86 3.05
N SER A 399 -2.26 11.71 2.44
CA SER A 399 -2.96 11.67 1.15
C SER A 399 -4.42 12.14 1.26
N SER A 400 -4.90 12.73 0.16
CA SER A 400 -6.28 13.13 -0.05
C SER A 400 -7.18 12.00 -0.55
N ALA A 401 -6.62 10.84 -0.89
CA ALA A 401 -7.38 9.67 -1.31
C ALA A 401 -8.34 9.21 -0.22
N ARG A 402 -9.56 8.84 -0.62
CA ARG A 402 -10.64 8.36 0.26
C ARG A 402 -11.28 7.12 -0.35
N PRO A 403 -11.98 6.30 0.45
CA PRO A 403 -12.75 5.19 -0.10
C PRO A 403 -13.76 5.70 -1.13
N PRO A 404 -13.89 5.04 -2.29
CA PRO A 404 -14.95 5.37 -3.23
C PRO A 404 -16.32 5.11 -2.59
N GLU A 405 -17.34 5.77 -3.13
CA GLU A 405 -18.71 5.56 -2.68
C GLU A 405 -19.11 4.09 -2.87
N GLY A 406 -19.61 3.45 -1.80
CA GLY A 406 -19.94 2.02 -1.81
C GLY A 406 -18.73 1.08 -1.80
N ALA A 407 -17.55 1.54 -1.35
CA ALA A 407 -16.38 0.70 -1.17
C ALA A 407 -16.70 -0.58 -0.37
N GLN A 408 -16.27 -1.73 -0.90
CA GLN A 408 -16.44 -3.01 -0.21
C GLN A 408 -15.46 -3.11 0.96
N VAL A 409 -16.02 -3.18 2.16
CA VAL A 409 -15.29 -3.40 3.41
C VAL A 409 -14.88 -4.86 3.50
N LEU A 410 -13.71 -5.12 4.09
CA LEU A 410 -13.27 -6.46 4.46
C LEU A 410 -14.33 -7.17 5.30
N ASP A 411 -14.70 -8.40 4.92
CA ASP A 411 -15.69 -9.17 5.64
C ASP A 411 -15.20 -9.63 7.02
N ASP A 412 -16.12 -9.84 7.95
CA ASP A 412 -15.81 -10.20 9.33
C ASP A 412 -14.95 -11.47 9.46
N LYS A 413 -15.14 -12.45 8.56
CA LYS A 413 -14.42 -13.72 8.64
C LYS A 413 -12.96 -13.50 8.25
N SER A 414 -12.70 -12.85 7.12
CA SER A 414 -11.36 -12.49 6.68
C SER A 414 -10.67 -11.56 7.68
N PHE A 415 -11.41 -10.59 8.23
CA PHE A 415 -10.89 -9.69 9.27
C PHE A 415 -10.48 -10.46 10.53
N ARG A 416 -11.29 -11.41 11.02
CA ARG A 416 -10.94 -12.25 12.17
C ARG A 416 -9.69 -13.09 11.92
N ILE A 417 -9.56 -13.69 10.72
CA ILE A 417 -8.34 -14.45 10.34
C ILE A 417 -7.11 -13.54 10.39
N MET A 418 -7.22 -12.32 9.86
CA MET A 418 -6.14 -11.33 9.91
C MET A 418 -5.75 -10.98 11.35
N LEU A 419 -6.73 -10.75 12.24
CA LEU A 419 -6.46 -10.46 13.66
C LEU A 419 -5.79 -11.64 14.37
N ILE A 420 -6.23 -12.88 14.11
CA ILE A 420 -5.62 -14.09 14.67
C ILE A 420 -4.14 -14.20 14.23
N ALA A 421 -3.87 -13.98 12.94
CA ALA A 421 -2.51 -14.04 12.41
C ALA A 421 -1.59 -12.98 13.03
N LEU A 422 -2.09 -11.75 13.27
CA LEU A 422 -1.33 -10.69 13.93
C LEU A 422 -1.05 -10.99 15.41
N GLN A 423 -2.02 -11.60 16.11
CA GLN A 423 -1.87 -11.90 17.54
C GLN A 423 -0.95 -13.10 17.80
N ASP A 424 -1.04 -14.17 17.02
CA ASP A 424 -0.20 -15.38 17.17
C ASP A 424 1.31 -15.05 17.05
N GLN A 425 1.67 -14.17 16.12
CA GLN A 425 3.06 -13.70 15.96
C GLN A 425 3.57 -12.89 17.17
N ASN A 426 2.69 -12.12 17.83
CA ASN A 426 3.05 -11.38 19.04
C ASN A 426 3.26 -12.30 20.24
N PHE A 427 2.61 -13.47 20.28
CA PHE A 427 2.85 -14.50 21.30
C PHE A 427 4.21 -15.17 21.14
N GLN A 428 4.64 -15.48 19.92
CA GLN A 428 5.94 -16.15 19.68
C GLN A 428 7.16 -15.27 20.01
N LYS A 429 7.06 -13.94 19.86
CA LYS A 429 8.16 -12.99 20.17
C LYS A 429 8.52 -12.94 21.67
N LYS A 430 7.67 -13.42 22.59
CA LYS A 430 7.95 -13.48 24.04
C LYS A 430 8.89 -14.61 24.48
N GLY A 431 9.18 -15.60 23.62
CA GLY A 431 10.06 -16.72 23.94
C GLY A 431 11.56 -16.38 23.91
N SER A 432 11.97 -15.18 23.49
CA SER A 432 13.38 -14.77 23.47
C SER A 432 13.75 -14.01 24.75
N PRO A 433 14.81 -14.41 25.48
CA PRO A 433 15.17 -13.81 26.75
C PRO A 433 15.57 -12.34 26.58
N SER A 434 14.93 -11.50 27.40
CA SER A 434 15.11 -10.06 27.55
C SER A 434 16.50 -9.71 28.09
N GLY A 435 17.51 -9.72 27.22
CA GLY A 435 18.89 -9.33 27.53
C GLY A 435 19.51 -8.28 26.61
N ALA A 436 18.79 -7.74 25.63
CA ALA A 436 19.33 -6.73 24.72
C ALA A 436 18.88 -5.32 25.14
N GLY A 437 19.85 -4.42 25.32
CA GLY A 437 19.61 -3.03 25.75
C GLY A 437 18.77 -2.20 24.78
N PRO A 438 18.35 -0.99 25.20
CA PRO A 438 17.37 -0.14 24.49
C PRO A 438 17.77 0.25 23.06
N ASP A 439 19.04 0.09 22.66
CA ASP A 439 19.53 0.44 21.33
C ASP A 439 19.57 -0.74 20.33
N GLN A 440 19.27 -1.99 20.75
CA GLN A 440 19.30 -3.17 19.86
C GLN A 440 17.93 -3.80 19.55
N ALA A 441 16.83 -3.23 20.04
CA ALA A 441 15.45 -3.71 19.78
C ALA A 441 14.82 -3.15 18.48
N LYS A 442 15.62 -2.84 17.45
CA LYS A 442 15.16 -2.29 16.15
C LYS A 442 15.32 -3.29 15.00
N LEU A 443 15.01 -4.56 15.21
CA LEU A 443 14.65 -5.39 14.06
C LEU A 443 13.28 -4.90 13.53
N PRO A 444 13.14 -4.63 12.23
CA PRO A 444 11.93 -4.04 11.68
C PRO A 444 10.70 -4.92 11.94
N ARG A 445 9.72 -4.27 12.57
CA ARG A 445 8.26 -4.28 12.43
C ARG A 445 7.69 -4.98 11.16
N ASP A 446 8.03 -6.24 10.89
CA ASP A 446 7.61 -6.96 9.69
C ASP A 446 6.08 -7.01 9.54
N ASP A 447 5.33 -7.12 10.64
CA ASP A 447 3.87 -7.19 10.68
C ASP A 447 3.23 -5.88 10.16
N MET A 448 3.68 -4.73 10.68
CA MET A 448 3.24 -3.41 10.22
C MET A 448 3.67 -3.13 8.78
N GLN A 449 4.85 -3.61 8.39
CA GLN A 449 5.34 -3.47 7.02
C GLN A 449 4.51 -4.30 6.04
N ALA A 450 4.13 -5.52 6.42
CA ALA A 450 3.22 -6.36 5.64
C ALA A 450 1.86 -5.69 5.48
N LEU A 451 1.27 -5.19 6.58
CA LEU A 451 0.01 -4.45 6.55
C LEU A 451 0.09 -3.24 5.62
N ARG A 452 1.16 -2.44 5.72
CA ARG A 452 1.37 -1.26 4.86
C ARG A 452 1.39 -1.62 3.38
N MET A 453 1.98 -2.76 3.00
CA MET A 453 2.05 -3.20 1.62
C MET A 453 0.69 -3.58 1.03
N VAL A 454 -0.23 -4.12 1.83
CA VAL A 454 -1.56 -4.55 1.38
C VAL A 454 -2.68 -3.57 1.70
N ALA A 455 -2.44 -2.55 2.52
CA ALA A 455 -3.45 -1.60 3.00
C ALA A 455 -4.26 -0.91 1.89
N HIS A 456 -3.67 -0.70 0.70
CA HIS A 456 -4.34 -0.11 -0.45
C HIS A 456 -5.48 -0.99 -1.02
N GLN A 457 -5.49 -2.29 -0.70
CA GLN A 457 -6.50 -3.25 -1.15
C GLN A 457 -7.63 -3.44 -0.12
N ILE A 458 -7.47 -2.90 1.08
CA ILE A 458 -8.34 -3.17 2.22
C ILE A 458 -9.08 -1.88 2.58
N TYR A 459 -10.40 -1.96 2.67
CA TYR A 459 -11.24 -0.95 3.31
C TYR A 459 -11.77 -1.54 4.61
N ILE A 460 -11.82 -0.74 5.66
CA ILE A 460 -12.26 -1.19 6.99
C ILE A 460 -13.31 -0.25 7.57
N THR A 461 -14.11 -0.75 8.51
CA THR A 461 -15.02 0.10 9.30
C THR A 461 -14.32 0.74 10.50
N ALA A 462 -14.98 1.70 11.15
CA ALA A 462 -14.56 2.29 12.41
C ALA A 462 -14.42 1.23 13.52
N LEU A 463 -15.35 0.27 13.59
CA LEU A 463 -15.29 -0.86 14.54
C LEU A 463 -14.10 -1.78 14.25
N GLN A 464 -13.86 -2.12 12.98
CA GLN A 464 -12.69 -2.91 12.59
C GLN A 464 -11.38 -2.16 12.85
N THR A 465 -11.35 -0.84 12.63
CA THR A 465 -10.18 -0.01 12.94
C THR A 465 -9.83 -0.08 14.43
N ARG A 466 -10.85 0.06 15.29
CA ARG A 466 -10.70 -0.07 16.74
C ARG A 466 -10.07 -1.42 17.11
N ALA A 467 -10.68 -2.53 16.68
CA ALA A 467 -10.19 -3.88 16.98
C ALA A 467 -8.79 -4.16 16.40
N LEU A 468 -8.45 -3.59 15.24
CA LEU A 468 -7.13 -3.72 14.63
C LEU A 468 -6.05 -3.00 15.44
N THR A 469 -6.32 -1.77 15.88
CA THR A 469 -5.36 -1.00 16.69
C THR A 469 -5.08 -1.65 18.04
N GLU A 470 -6.02 -2.41 18.60
CA GLU A 470 -5.82 -3.16 19.86
C GLU A 470 -4.82 -4.32 19.73
N CYS A 471 -4.42 -4.72 18.51
CA CYS A 471 -3.44 -5.79 18.32
C CYS A 471 -1.98 -5.36 18.55
N PHE A 472 -1.71 -4.05 18.65
CA PHE A 472 -0.35 -3.50 18.76
C PHE A 472 -0.05 -2.98 20.16
N MET A 473 1.08 -3.42 20.74
CA MET A 473 1.47 -3.02 22.10
C MET A 473 2.09 -1.62 22.18
N ASP A 474 3.02 -1.31 21.27
CA ASP A 474 3.71 -0.03 21.24
C ASP A 474 2.73 1.07 20.82
N PRO A 475 2.56 2.16 21.60
CA PRO A 475 1.81 3.34 21.18
C PRO A 475 2.21 3.83 19.77
N CYS A 476 3.50 3.74 19.41
CA CYS A 476 3.97 4.14 18.09
C CYS A 476 3.43 3.22 16.98
N ASP A 477 3.36 1.91 17.23
CA ASP A 477 2.82 0.95 16.25
C ASP A 477 1.30 1.11 16.10
N ARG A 478 0.58 1.41 17.20
CA ARG A 478 -0.85 1.76 17.16
C ARG A 478 -1.10 3.02 16.33
N GLU A 479 -0.28 4.05 16.52
CA GLU A 479 -0.33 5.28 15.73
C GLU A 479 -0.07 5.00 14.24
N ASP A 480 0.98 4.25 13.92
CA ASP A 480 1.32 3.91 12.54
C ASP A 480 0.25 3.03 11.87
N CYS A 481 -0.37 2.12 12.63
CA CYS A 481 -1.51 1.32 12.18
C CYS A 481 -2.71 2.19 11.84
N LEU A 482 -3.11 3.08 12.76
CA LEU A 482 -4.20 4.01 12.52
C LEU A 482 -3.91 4.90 11.32
N ILE A 483 -2.72 5.51 11.23
CA ILE A 483 -2.33 6.39 10.12
C ILE A 483 -2.36 5.65 8.78
N THR A 484 -1.94 4.39 8.76
CA THR A 484 -1.94 3.55 7.54
C THR A 484 -3.37 3.30 7.03
N PHE A 485 -4.33 3.09 7.93
CA PHE A 485 -5.72 2.77 7.57
C PHE A 485 -6.70 3.94 7.66
N PHE A 486 -6.30 5.11 8.19
CA PHE A 486 -7.19 6.24 8.46
C PHE A 486 -7.95 6.69 7.20
N ASN A 487 -7.22 6.86 6.09
CA ASN A 487 -7.77 7.23 4.79
C ASN A 487 -8.49 6.06 4.06
N ARG A 488 -8.61 4.90 4.73
CA ARG A 488 -9.24 3.67 4.24
C ARG A 488 -10.53 3.33 5.01
N ILE A 489 -10.90 4.13 6.00
CA ILE A 489 -12.11 3.94 6.80
C ILE A 489 -13.32 4.34 5.97
N ALA A 490 -14.19 3.37 5.67
CA ALA A 490 -15.35 3.55 4.80
C ALA A 490 -16.49 4.32 5.49
N ASP A 491 -16.70 4.11 6.79
CA ASP A 491 -17.77 4.70 7.60
C ASP A 491 -17.23 5.76 8.57
N MET A 492 -16.43 6.70 8.08
CA MET A 492 -15.77 7.75 8.89
C MET A 492 -16.73 8.62 9.73
N HIS A 493 -18.04 8.60 9.44
CA HIS A 493 -19.04 9.22 10.31
C HIS A 493 -19.11 8.58 11.72
N ASN A 494 -18.59 7.37 11.89
CA ASN A 494 -18.48 6.62 13.14
C ASN A 494 -17.09 6.74 13.80
N GLU A 495 -16.28 7.73 13.43
CA GLU A 495 -14.91 7.89 13.93
C GLU A 495 -14.77 7.84 15.46
N LYS A 496 -15.75 8.40 16.19
CA LYS A 496 -15.78 8.39 17.66
C LYS A 496 -15.59 6.98 18.24
N VAL A 497 -16.08 5.95 17.57
CA VAL A 497 -15.97 4.55 18.00
C VAL A 497 -14.52 4.13 18.23
N PHE A 498 -13.60 4.50 17.34
CA PHE A 498 -12.18 4.19 17.54
C PHE A 498 -11.41 5.31 18.25
N SER A 499 -11.85 6.56 18.15
CA SER A 499 -11.15 7.70 18.76
C SER A 499 -11.10 7.60 20.29
N VAL A 500 -12.15 7.07 20.92
CA VAL A 500 -12.21 6.93 22.39
C VAL A 500 -11.07 6.08 22.97
N ARG A 501 -10.44 5.22 22.17
CA ARG A 501 -9.26 4.43 22.59
C ARG A 501 -7.99 5.26 22.72
N PHE A 502 -7.97 6.44 22.10
CA PHE A 502 -6.88 7.41 22.18
C PHE A 502 -7.21 8.56 23.16
N GLU A 503 -8.49 8.75 23.47
CA GLU A 503 -8.97 9.77 24.41
C GLU A 503 -8.54 9.41 25.84
N GLY A 504 -7.54 10.14 26.36
CA GLY A 504 -6.87 9.88 27.63
C GLY A 504 -5.35 10.10 27.54
N ASP A 505 -4.79 9.97 26.34
CA ASP A 505 -3.40 10.35 26.02
C ASP A 505 -3.40 11.55 25.07
N ASP A 506 -3.49 12.75 25.65
CA ASP A 506 -3.47 14.02 24.92
C ASP A 506 -2.23 14.14 24.02
N GLU A 507 -1.09 13.54 24.38
CA GLU A 507 0.12 13.57 23.56
C GLU A 507 -0.04 12.71 22.31
N GLN A 508 -0.56 11.48 22.45
CA GLN A 508 -0.82 10.59 21.33
C GLN A 508 -1.83 11.19 20.33
N VAL A 509 -2.92 11.76 20.82
CA VAL A 509 -3.90 12.46 19.98
C VAL A 509 -3.26 13.64 19.24
N ASN A 510 -2.42 14.42 19.92
CA ASN A 510 -1.70 15.53 19.29
C ASN A 510 -0.68 15.08 18.23
N ARG A 511 -0.02 13.93 18.42
CA ARG A 511 0.85 13.32 17.40
C ARG A 511 0.05 12.92 16.16
N LEU A 512 -1.08 12.24 16.34
CA LEU A 512 -1.98 11.86 15.24
C LEU A 512 -2.47 13.09 14.46
N ARG A 513 -2.94 14.13 15.16
CA ARG A 513 -3.36 15.41 14.56
C ARG A 513 -2.23 16.10 13.80
N THR A 514 -1.02 16.09 14.35
CA THR A 514 0.15 16.72 13.71
C THR A 514 0.57 15.98 12.44
N ARG A 515 0.52 14.64 12.44
CA ARG A 515 0.91 13.78 11.30
C ARG A 515 -0.13 13.74 10.18
N LEU A 516 -1.42 13.54 10.50
CA LEU A 516 -2.51 13.47 9.51
C LEU A 516 -3.04 14.85 9.10
N GLY A 517 -3.10 15.76 10.06
CA GLY A 517 -3.67 17.11 9.93
C GLY A 517 -4.94 17.33 10.73
N SER A 518 -5.06 18.51 11.32
CA SER A 518 -6.11 18.82 12.28
C SER A 518 -7.50 18.89 11.65
N LEU A 519 -7.61 19.23 10.36
CA LEU A 519 -8.86 19.18 9.60
C LEU A 519 -9.24 17.75 9.19
N VAL A 520 -8.26 16.93 8.83
CA VAL A 520 -8.46 15.56 8.35
C VAL A 520 -8.85 14.65 9.53
N PHE A 521 -8.21 14.84 10.68
CA PHE A 521 -8.49 14.14 11.94
C PHE A 521 -9.60 14.80 12.77
N PHE A 522 -10.34 15.76 12.22
CA PHE A 522 -11.36 16.47 12.99
C PHE A 522 -12.61 15.58 13.19
N PRO A 523 -13.17 15.49 14.41
CA PRO A 523 -14.38 14.71 14.69
C PRO A 523 -15.64 15.43 14.19
N TRP A 524 -15.86 15.47 12.88
CA TRP A 524 -16.90 16.29 12.24
C TRP A 524 -18.34 15.93 12.67
N VAL A 525 -18.60 14.65 12.94
CA VAL A 525 -19.95 14.15 13.28
C VAL A 525 -20.20 14.16 14.78
N GLN A 526 -19.19 13.85 15.59
CA GLN A 526 -19.31 13.73 17.05
C GLN A 526 -18.18 14.51 17.76
N PRO A 527 -18.15 15.86 17.68
CA PRO A 527 -17.12 16.69 18.31
C PRO A 527 -17.26 16.78 19.85
N GLU A 528 -18.29 16.19 20.42
CA GLU A 528 -18.49 16.11 21.86
C GLU A 528 -17.39 15.27 22.55
N GLN A 529 -17.09 15.58 23.82
CA GLN A 529 -16.02 14.91 24.58
C GLN A 529 -14.67 14.92 23.84
N ALA A 530 -14.38 16.04 23.18
CA ALA A 530 -13.09 16.29 22.53
C ALA A 530 -12.50 17.61 23.03
N ARG A 531 -11.20 17.57 23.34
CA ARG A 531 -10.41 18.75 23.64
C ARG A 531 -9.70 19.25 22.39
N PHE A 532 -9.88 20.54 22.09
CA PHE A 532 -9.28 21.20 20.96
C PHE A 532 -8.17 22.15 21.43
N VAL A 533 -7.01 22.03 20.79
CA VAL A 533 -5.87 22.93 20.95
C VAL A 533 -5.37 23.24 19.55
N PHE A 534 -5.47 24.51 19.15
CA PHE A 534 -5.10 24.99 17.83
C PHE A 534 -3.93 25.96 17.92
N GLN A 535 -2.89 25.68 17.16
CA GLN A 535 -1.73 26.53 16.91
C GLN A 535 -2.03 27.44 15.72
N LEU A 536 -2.13 28.74 16.01
CA LEU A 536 -2.61 29.71 15.03
C LEU A 536 -1.58 30.05 13.95
N ASP A 537 -0.33 29.60 14.05
CA ASP A 537 0.68 29.70 12.98
C ASP A 537 0.38 28.75 11.81
N ARG A 538 -0.30 27.63 12.07
CA ARG A 538 -0.67 26.62 11.06
C ARG A 538 -2.01 26.94 10.41
N PHE A 539 -2.06 26.89 9.08
CA PHE A 539 -3.23 27.29 8.30
C PHE A 539 -4.43 26.33 8.47
N ASP A 540 -4.17 25.02 8.47
CA ASP A 540 -5.21 24.01 8.67
C ASP A 540 -5.84 24.11 10.06
N GLU A 541 -5.06 24.40 11.11
CA GLU A 541 -5.56 24.57 12.47
C GLU A 541 -6.41 25.83 12.63
N ARG A 542 -6.03 26.95 11.99
CA ARG A 542 -6.90 28.14 11.90
C ARG A 542 -8.20 27.84 11.17
N THR A 543 -8.14 27.04 10.11
CA THR A 543 -9.32 26.63 9.34
C THR A 543 -10.23 25.70 10.15
N ALA A 544 -9.66 24.78 10.94
CA ALA A 544 -10.41 23.91 11.85
C ALA A 544 -11.11 24.73 12.95
N LEU A 545 -10.43 25.72 13.52
CA LEU A 545 -11.02 26.68 14.46
C LEU A 545 -12.18 27.45 13.82
N CYS A 546 -11.98 27.98 12.61
CA CYS A 546 -13.02 28.67 11.85
C CYS A 546 -14.24 27.77 11.60
N ALA A 547 -14.01 26.50 11.23
CA ALA A 547 -15.07 25.53 11.01
C ALA A 547 -15.83 25.21 12.30
N LEU A 548 -15.14 25.03 13.44
CA LEU A 548 -15.76 24.80 14.75
C LEU A 548 -16.63 25.98 15.20
N ILE A 549 -16.18 27.22 15.00
CA ILE A 549 -16.98 28.42 15.29
C ILE A 549 -18.23 28.47 14.40
N ASN A 550 -18.09 28.15 13.12
CA ASN A 550 -19.23 28.11 12.19
C ASN A 550 -20.21 26.97 12.52
N LEU A 551 -19.73 25.83 13.04
CA LEU A 551 -20.59 24.77 13.57
C LEU A 551 -21.37 25.26 14.79
N ALA A 552 -20.68 25.87 15.77
CA ALA A 552 -21.31 26.43 16.97
C ALA A 552 -22.37 27.50 16.63
N LYS A 553 -22.13 28.32 15.60
CA LYS A 553 -23.10 29.31 15.11
C LYS A 553 -24.38 28.67 14.56
N LYS A 554 -24.28 27.48 13.97
CA LYS A 554 -25.42 26.73 13.40
C LYS A 554 -26.15 25.87 14.44
N GLU A 555 -25.46 25.48 15.51
CA GLU A 555 -26.01 24.78 16.67
C GLU A 555 -26.31 25.81 17.79
N ARG A 556 -25.43 25.94 18.79
CA ARG A 556 -25.47 27.06 19.76
C ARG A 556 -24.07 27.56 20.07
N MET A 557 -23.86 28.88 20.13
CA MET A 557 -22.54 29.45 20.46
C MET A 557 -22.06 29.09 21.89
N THR A 558 -22.99 28.79 22.80
CA THR A 558 -22.70 28.31 24.16
C THR A 558 -22.14 26.89 24.19
N ASN A 559 -22.15 26.16 23.07
CA ASN A 559 -21.56 24.82 22.96
C ASN A 559 -20.03 24.85 23.12
N ILE A 560 -19.40 25.98 22.82
CA ILE A 560 -17.97 26.18 23.05
C ILE A 560 -17.74 26.45 24.54
N GLN A 561 -16.96 25.59 25.17
CA GLN A 561 -16.70 25.60 26.59
C GLN A 561 -15.24 25.97 26.89
N LYS A 562 -15.06 26.80 27.92
CA LYS A 562 -13.76 27.20 28.47
C LYS A 562 -12.75 27.65 27.39
N PRO A 563 -13.11 28.55 26.46
CA PRO A 563 -12.17 29.05 25.48
C PRO A 563 -11.04 29.81 26.18
N ARG A 564 -9.80 29.59 25.74
CA ARG A 564 -8.61 30.27 26.25
C ARG A 564 -7.67 30.53 25.09
N TRP A 565 -7.14 31.75 25.01
CA TRP A 565 -6.15 32.13 24.00
C TRP A 565 -4.85 32.56 24.67
N VAL A 566 -3.78 31.85 24.37
CA VAL A 566 -2.42 32.24 24.72
C VAL A 566 -1.85 32.97 23.50
N ARG A 567 -1.58 34.26 23.62
CA ARG A 567 -1.04 35.08 22.54
C ARG A 567 0.43 34.72 22.26
N GLY A 568 0.96 35.16 21.13
CA GLY A 568 2.35 34.88 20.74
C GLY A 568 3.41 35.45 21.70
N ASP A 569 3.06 36.45 22.51
CA ASP A 569 3.90 37.01 23.57
C ASP A 569 3.79 36.26 24.91
N GLY A 570 3.02 35.18 24.96
CA GLY A 570 2.75 34.39 26.16
C GLY A 570 1.65 34.95 27.07
N SER A 571 1.07 36.11 26.75
CA SER A 571 -0.06 36.65 27.52
C SER A 571 -1.30 35.78 27.33
N VAL A 572 -2.07 35.59 28.42
CA VAL A 572 -3.24 34.72 28.43
C VAL A 572 -4.50 35.57 28.44
N ASP A 573 -5.31 35.43 27.40
CA ASP A 573 -6.66 35.95 27.30
C ASP A 573 -7.66 34.83 27.60
N PRO A 574 -8.36 34.87 28.75
CA PRO A 574 -9.32 33.83 29.13
C PRO A 574 -10.64 33.90 28.35
N LEU A 575 -10.80 34.86 27.42
CA LEU A 575 -11.96 34.96 26.53
C LEU A 575 -13.30 34.86 27.29
N VAL A 576 -13.43 35.61 28.39
CA VAL A 576 -14.61 35.56 29.31
C VAL A 576 -15.93 35.82 28.57
N MET A 577 -15.90 36.66 27.53
CA MET A 577 -17.06 36.99 26.71
C MET A 577 -17.31 36.01 25.55
N GLY A 578 -16.55 34.90 25.49
CA GLY A 578 -16.53 33.96 24.38
C GLY A 578 -15.56 34.35 23.26
N LEU A 579 -15.56 33.57 22.18
CA LEU A 579 -14.73 33.83 21.00
C LEU A 579 -15.23 35.06 20.22
N PRO A 580 -14.33 35.88 19.65
CA PRO A 580 -14.71 37.02 18.82
C PRO A 580 -15.55 36.58 17.60
N ARG A 581 -16.67 37.26 17.35
CA ARG A 581 -17.53 36.96 16.18
C ARG A 581 -16.83 37.16 14.84
N SER A 582 -15.83 38.05 14.77
CA SER A 582 -15.05 38.25 13.55
C SER A 582 -14.31 36.97 13.12
N TRP A 583 -13.97 36.07 14.05
CA TRP A 583 -13.25 34.82 13.78
C TRP A 583 -14.10 33.77 13.03
N GLU A 584 -15.36 34.06 12.71
CA GLU A 584 -16.15 33.30 11.74
C GLU A 584 -15.54 33.33 10.33
N THR A 585 -14.68 34.31 10.04
CA THR A 585 -13.92 34.41 8.79
C THR A 585 -12.44 34.20 9.08
N ILE A 586 -11.81 33.28 8.34
CA ILE A 586 -10.40 32.89 8.55
C ILE A 586 -9.42 34.08 8.53
N SER A 587 -9.64 35.09 7.68
CA SER A 587 -8.77 36.27 7.56
C SER A 587 -8.78 37.20 8.78
N GLN A 588 -9.73 37.00 9.71
CA GLN A 588 -9.83 37.76 10.95
C GLN A 588 -9.28 36.99 12.16
N ILE A 589 -8.90 35.72 11.98
CA ILE A 589 -8.25 34.92 13.01
C ILE A 589 -6.78 35.35 13.07
N PRO A 590 -6.19 35.59 14.26
CA PRO A 590 -4.78 35.90 14.41
C PRO A 590 -3.88 34.81 13.81
N GLU A 591 -2.70 35.17 13.33
CA GLU A 591 -1.72 34.23 12.75
C GLU A 591 -0.75 33.64 13.78
N HIS A 592 -0.86 34.05 15.05
CA HIS A 592 0.05 33.60 16.11
C HIS A 592 -0.69 33.36 17.43
N GLY A 593 -0.16 32.43 18.22
CA GLY A 593 -0.70 32.04 19.53
C GLY A 593 -1.40 30.68 19.50
N THR A 594 -1.85 30.24 20.66
CA THR A 594 -2.51 28.94 20.85
C THR A 594 -3.90 29.15 21.42
N VAL A 595 -4.92 28.58 20.79
CA VAL A 595 -6.30 28.63 21.27
C VAL A 595 -6.73 27.24 21.74
N SER A 596 -7.25 27.13 22.95
CA SER A 596 -7.76 25.87 23.50
C SER A 596 -9.21 26.00 23.94
N MET A 597 -10.02 24.97 23.68
CA MET A 597 -11.44 24.89 24.09
C MET A 597 -11.93 23.44 24.12
N SER A 598 -13.13 23.22 24.65
CA SER A 598 -13.88 21.98 24.45
C SER A 598 -15.25 22.26 23.84
N TYR A 599 -15.87 21.24 23.26
CA TYR A 599 -17.18 21.35 22.64
C TYR A 599 -18.18 20.42 23.34
N LYS A 600 -19.37 20.92 23.65
CA LYS A 600 -20.51 20.15 24.15
C LYS A 600 -21.74 20.51 23.34
N CYS A 601 -22.60 19.55 23.02
CA CYS A 601 -23.85 19.83 22.33
C CYS A 601 -24.94 18.90 22.87
N ALA A 602 -26.08 19.49 23.24
CA ALA A 602 -27.27 18.72 23.57
C ALA A 602 -27.78 17.99 22.31
N PRO A 603 -28.33 16.77 22.42
CA PRO A 603 -28.79 15.99 21.27
C PRO A 603 -29.81 16.73 20.38
N GLU A 604 -30.66 17.57 20.97
CA GLU A 604 -31.71 18.34 20.29
C GLU A 604 -31.15 19.49 19.45
N ASP A 605 -29.99 20.03 19.84
CA ASP A 605 -29.33 21.14 19.16
C ASP A 605 -28.44 20.68 17.99
N ARG A 606 -28.26 19.36 17.82
CA ARG A 606 -27.37 18.80 16.81
C ARG A 606 -27.90 19.10 15.41
N ASN A 607 -27.06 19.76 14.60
CA ASN A 607 -27.38 20.00 13.21
C ASN A 607 -26.67 18.98 12.32
N PHE A 608 -27.22 17.76 12.26
CA PHE A 608 -26.59 16.65 11.53
C PHE A 608 -26.36 16.97 10.05
N LYS A 609 -27.25 17.74 9.40
CA LYS A 609 -27.08 18.18 8.01
C LYS A 609 -25.80 19.00 7.82
N VAL A 610 -25.52 19.92 8.75
CA VAL A 610 -24.29 20.73 8.73
C VAL A 610 -23.07 19.87 9.01
N ARG A 611 -23.13 18.99 10.03
CA ARG A 611 -22.04 18.05 10.35
C ARG A 611 -21.68 17.14 9.16
N LYS A 612 -22.68 16.56 8.50
CA LYS A 612 -22.55 15.79 7.24
C LYS A 612 -21.89 16.61 6.14
N SER A 613 -22.33 17.85 5.92
CA SER A 613 -21.73 18.72 4.90
C SER A 613 -20.27 19.09 5.21
N PHE A 614 -19.90 19.24 6.48
CA PHE A 614 -18.53 19.57 6.88
C PHE A 614 -17.60 18.37 6.71
N LEU A 615 -18.05 17.16 7.05
CA LEU A 615 -17.31 15.94 6.76
C LEU A 615 -17.01 15.79 5.26
N GLN A 616 -18.00 16.07 4.40
CA GLN A 616 -17.81 16.04 2.94
C GLN A 616 -16.91 17.17 2.44
N THR A 617 -17.07 18.39 2.97
CA THR A 617 -16.37 19.59 2.46
C THR A 617 -14.92 19.67 2.92
N TYR A 618 -14.67 19.41 4.20
CA TYR A 618 -13.34 19.54 4.82
C TYR A 618 -12.63 18.18 4.95
N GLY A 619 -13.37 17.11 5.25
CA GLY A 619 -12.82 15.76 5.35
C GLY A 619 -12.64 15.06 3.99
N ASN A 620 -13.42 15.44 2.98
CA ASN A 620 -13.51 14.78 1.66
C ASN A 620 -14.07 13.34 1.72
N TRP A 621 -14.71 12.93 2.83
CA TRP A 621 -15.35 11.62 2.91
C TRP A 621 -16.73 11.64 2.25
N PRO A 622 -17.04 10.66 1.38
CA PRO A 622 -18.42 10.44 0.98
C PRO A 622 -19.22 10.05 2.22
N CYS A 623 -20.37 10.67 2.38
CA CYS A 623 -21.25 10.43 3.51
C CYS A 623 -22.66 10.56 2.98
N ASP A 624 -23.33 9.44 2.72
CA ASP A 624 -24.76 9.42 2.42
C ASP A 624 -25.54 8.59 3.41
N VAL A 625 -25.42 8.96 4.69
CA VAL A 625 -26.15 8.32 5.78
C VAL A 625 -27.15 9.26 6.42
N ASN A 626 -28.16 8.66 7.04
CA ASN A 626 -29.11 9.32 7.93
C ASN A 626 -28.60 9.31 9.37
N MET A 627 -29.17 10.16 10.23
CA MET A 627 -28.75 10.29 11.63
C MET A 627 -28.88 8.98 12.44
N GLU A 628 -29.85 8.13 12.07
CA GLU A 628 -30.12 6.83 12.70
C GLU A 628 -29.05 5.78 12.41
N GLN A 629 -28.29 5.95 11.32
CA GLN A 629 -27.22 5.03 10.93
C GLN A 629 -25.88 5.39 11.58
N VAL A 630 -25.82 6.53 12.29
CA VAL A 630 -24.62 6.94 13.02
C VAL A 630 -24.56 6.18 14.34
N LEU A 631 -23.41 5.55 14.59
CA LEU A 631 -23.07 4.97 15.88
C LEU A 631 -22.71 6.10 16.84
N TRP A 632 -23.73 6.68 17.47
CA TRP A 632 -23.53 7.64 18.55
C TRP A 632 -22.79 6.98 19.70
N TRP A 633 -21.73 7.62 20.17
CA TRP A 633 -20.79 7.02 21.10
C TRP A 633 -20.33 8.01 22.16
N ALA A 634 -19.92 7.50 23.33
CA ALA A 634 -19.38 8.31 24.40
C ALA A 634 -18.12 7.66 24.98
N SER A 635 -17.14 8.48 25.33
CA SER A 635 -15.92 8.02 26.01
C SER A 635 -16.17 7.86 27.50
N THR A 636 -15.78 6.73 28.07
CA THR A 636 -15.81 6.48 29.52
C THR A 636 -14.66 7.16 30.27
N ASN A 637 -13.57 7.50 29.58
CA ASN A 637 -12.38 8.13 30.19
C ASN A 637 -12.62 9.60 30.57
N GLU A 638 -13.48 10.31 29.83
CA GLU A 638 -13.82 11.71 30.13
C GLU A 638 -15.03 11.87 31.07
N VAL A 639 -15.70 10.76 31.40
CA VAL A 639 -16.88 10.78 32.27
C VAL A 639 -16.44 10.94 33.73
N PRO A 640 -17.02 11.89 34.49
CA PRO A 640 -16.71 12.03 35.91
C PRO A 640 -16.98 10.74 36.69
N VAL A 641 -16.11 10.42 37.66
CA VAL A 641 -16.23 9.20 38.49
C VAL A 641 -17.61 9.06 39.12
N ASP A 642 -18.17 10.16 39.63
CA ASP A 642 -19.51 10.17 40.24
C ASP A 642 -20.63 9.79 39.23
N VAL A 643 -20.45 10.07 37.93
CA VAL A 643 -21.40 9.70 36.87
C VAL A 643 -21.25 8.21 36.52
N MET A 644 -20.04 7.67 36.55
CA MET A 644 -19.83 6.22 36.37
C MET A 644 -20.42 5.42 37.55
N GLU A 645 -20.19 5.85 38.79
CA GLU A 645 -20.83 5.26 39.98
C GLU A 645 -22.38 5.31 39.87
N PHE A 646 -22.92 6.37 39.27
CA PHE A 646 -24.36 6.50 39.04
C PHE A 646 -24.86 5.55 37.95
N LEU A 647 -24.10 5.40 36.88
CA LEU A 647 -24.41 4.48 35.79
C LEU A 647 -24.42 3.03 36.28
N GLU A 648 -23.44 2.62 37.07
CA GLU A 648 -23.40 1.29 37.73
C GLU A 648 -24.68 1.04 38.54
N PHE A 649 -25.10 2.02 39.35
CA PHE A 649 -26.34 1.92 40.14
C PHE A 649 -27.59 1.70 39.27
N ILE A 650 -27.63 2.31 38.08
CA ILE A 650 -28.73 2.17 37.12
C ILE A 650 -28.71 0.77 36.51
N ILE A 651 -27.55 0.33 35.99
CA ILE A 651 -27.41 -0.94 35.26
C ILE A 651 -27.73 -2.15 36.17
N GLU A 652 -27.44 -2.07 37.47
CA GLU A 652 -27.82 -3.12 38.44
C GLU A 652 -29.34 -3.31 38.62
N ARG A 653 -30.12 -2.25 38.39
CA ARG A 653 -31.55 -2.18 38.78
C ARG A 653 -32.51 -2.12 37.61
N TYR A 654 -32.03 -1.67 36.46
CA TYR A 654 -32.84 -1.37 35.29
C TYR A 654 -32.17 -1.99 34.06
N ASP A 655 -32.96 -2.72 33.27
CA ASP A 655 -32.51 -3.26 31.99
C ASP A 655 -32.38 -2.15 30.93
N ASP A 656 -33.19 -1.10 31.05
CA ASP A 656 -33.16 0.09 30.20
C ASP A 656 -32.90 1.36 31.03
N VAL A 657 -31.90 2.15 30.60
CA VAL A 657 -31.51 3.41 31.24
C VAL A 657 -32.66 4.43 31.23
N TYR A 658 -33.60 4.34 30.28
CA TYR A 658 -34.78 5.22 30.25
C TYR A 658 -35.86 4.85 31.26
N GLU A 659 -35.92 3.61 31.76
CA GLU A 659 -36.82 3.25 32.87
C GLU A 659 -36.40 3.97 34.14
N ALA A 660 -35.10 4.08 34.39
CA ALA A 660 -34.56 4.87 35.49
C ALA A 660 -34.93 6.35 35.38
N PHE A 661 -34.97 6.92 34.17
CA PHE A 661 -35.42 8.29 33.95
C PHE A 661 -36.88 8.47 34.38
N ASP A 662 -37.77 7.56 33.97
CA ASP A 662 -39.20 7.65 34.25
C ASP A 662 -39.50 7.45 35.76
N ASP A 663 -38.72 6.63 36.47
CA ASP A 663 -38.85 6.39 37.91
C ASP A 663 -38.33 7.54 38.80
N ILE A 664 -37.19 8.13 38.40
CA ILE A 664 -36.54 9.24 39.12
C ILE A 664 -37.34 10.52 38.93
N LYS A 665 -37.88 10.75 37.73
CA LYS A 665 -38.72 11.90 37.43
C LYS A 665 -39.98 11.93 38.31
N SER A 666 -40.56 13.11 38.49
CA SER A 666 -41.87 13.24 39.14
C SER A 666 -42.98 12.70 38.21
N LYS A 667 -44.03 12.08 38.78
CA LYS A 667 -45.07 11.31 38.07
C LYS A 667 -45.79 12.03 36.92
N ASN A 668 -45.65 13.37 36.80
CA ASN A 668 -46.30 14.19 35.78
C ASN A 668 -45.35 15.11 35.00
N ALA A 669 -44.04 15.13 35.30
CA ALA A 669 -43.11 15.97 34.55
C ALA A 669 -42.72 15.33 33.21
N GLN A 670 -42.34 16.12 32.21
CA GLN A 670 -41.72 15.60 30.98
C GLN A 670 -40.19 15.71 30.98
N VAL A 671 -39.67 16.54 31.87
CA VAL A 671 -38.25 16.88 32.05
C VAL A 671 -37.86 16.64 33.51
N LEU A 672 -36.56 16.48 33.76
CA LEU A 672 -36.03 16.21 35.09
C LEU A 672 -35.29 17.45 35.61
N ASN A 673 -35.78 18.05 36.69
CA ASN A 673 -35.17 19.24 37.29
C ASN A 673 -34.20 18.81 38.40
N HIS A 674 -33.27 19.68 38.82
CA HIS A 674 -32.28 19.33 39.87
C HIS A 674 -32.94 18.83 41.17
N ARG A 675 -34.04 19.47 41.59
CA ARG A 675 -34.81 19.06 42.78
C ARG A 675 -35.49 17.69 42.58
N ASP A 676 -36.07 17.45 41.42
CA ASP A 676 -36.72 16.18 41.09
C ASP A 676 -35.70 15.05 41.05
N PHE A 677 -34.50 15.32 40.53
CA PHE A 677 -33.37 14.38 40.52
C PHE A 677 -32.94 14.00 41.94
N GLU A 678 -32.77 14.99 42.82
CA GLU A 678 -32.37 14.76 44.21
C GLU A 678 -33.44 13.98 45.02
N GLU A 679 -34.73 14.34 44.86
CA GLU A 679 -35.84 13.61 45.48
C GLU A 679 -36.05 12.22 44.86
N GLY A 680 -35.82 12.07 43.56
CA GLY A 680 -35.89 10.82 42.81
C GLY A 680 -34.82 9.82 43.26
N LEU A 681 -33.57 10.25 43.42
CA LEU A 681 -32.48 9.43 43.98
C LEU A 681 -32.81 8.86 45.37
N ARG A 682 -33.49 9.64 46.21
CA ARG A 682 -33.98 9.16 47.52
C ARG A 682 -35.09 8.12 47.38
N ARG A 683 -35.96 8.26 46.38
CA ARG A 683 -37.09 7.35 46.10
C ARG A 683 -36.60 5.98 45.62
N VAL A 684 -35.62 5.97 44.71
CA VAL A 684 -34.96 4.73 44.22
C VAL A 684 -33.95 4.16 45.23
N LYS A 685 -33.86 4.76 46.42
CA LYS A 685 -32.99 4.34 47.54
C LYS A 685 -31.51 4.23 47.15
N CYS A 686 -31.02 5.11 46.28
CA CYS A 686 -29.59 5.15 45.95
C CYS A 686 -28.77 5.50 47.22
N LYS A 687 -27.82 4.64 47.57
CA LYS A 687 -26.95 4.82 48.75
C LYS A 687 -25.50 5.15 48.39
N LYS A 688 -25.08 4.97 47.13
CA LYS A 688 -23.68 5.14 46.67
C LYS A 688 -23.11 6.55 46.98
N PHE A 689 -23.96 7.59 47.01
CA PHE A 689 -23.51 8.98 47.24
C PHE A 689 -23.67 9.52 48.66
N LYS A 690 -24.10 8.69 49.63
CA LYS A 690 -24.31 9.15 51.02
C LYS A 690 -22.99 9.44 51.71
N GLY A 691 -22.81 10.68 52.20
CA GLY A 691 -21.60 11.05 52.96
C GLY A 691 -21.23 12.53 52.90
N ARG A 692 -19.96 12.86 53.16
CA ARG A 692 -19.45 14.24 53.00
C ARG A 692 -19.46 14.61 51.52
N ARG A 693 -20.07 15.75 51.18
CA ARG A 693 -20.24 16.29 49.80
C ARG A 693 -21.30 15.60 48.92
N GLU A 694 -22.29 14.91 49.52
CA GLU A 694 -23.44 14.32 48.79
C GLU A 694 -24.11 15.33 47.84
N GLY A 695 -24.40 16.55 48.32
CA GLY A 695 -25.00 17.60 47.49
C GLY A 695 -24.13 18.01 46.30
N ASP A 696 -22.81 18.17 46.49
CA ASP A 696 -21.89 18.56 45.42
C ASP A 696 -21.78 17.48 44.34
N LYS A 697 -21.75 16.20 44.74
CA LYS A 697 -21.74 15.05 43.81
C LYS A 697 -23.02 15.01 42.96
N ILE A 698 -24.19 15.11 43.60
CA ILE A 698 -25.49 15.09 42.91
C ILE A 698 -25.60 16.27 41.93
N THR A 699 -25.20 17.47 42.35
CA THR A 699 -25.14 18.64 41.45
C THR A 699 -24.14 18.44 40.31
N GLY A 700 -23.00 17.80 40.56
CA GLY A 700 -22.02 17.44 39.53
C GLY A 700 -22.59 16.51 38.47
N ILE A 701 -23.26 15.43 38.90
CA ILE A 701 -23.94 14.48 38.00
C ILE A 701 -25.02 15.19 37.19
N PHE A 702 -25.89 15.97 37.85
CA PHE A 702 -26.95 16.71 37.16
C PHE A 702 -26.40 17.67 36.10
N ARG A 703 -25.33 18.41 36.41
CA ARG A 703 -24.66 19.30 35.45
C ARG A 703 -24.04 18.57 34.26
N TYR A 704 -23.61 17.33 34.44
CA TYR A 704 -23.10 16.51 33.36
C TYR A 704 -24.24 16.04 32.45
N LEU A 705 -25.39 15.67 33.04
CA LEU A 705 -26.60 15.25 32.33
C LEU A 705 -27.36 16.42 31.67
N ASP A 706 -27.06 17.67 32.02
CA ASP A 706 -27.63 18.90 31.44
C ASP A 706 -26.60 19.60 30.52
N PRO A 707 -26.33 19.08 29.31
CA PRO A 707 -25.41 19.71 28.38
C PRO A 707 -25.92 21.07 27.88
N SER A 708 -27.24 21.26 27.75
CA SER A 708 -27.84 22.53 27.32
C SER A 708 -27.64 23.66 28.33
N GLY A 709 -27.56 23.31 29.62
CA GLY A 709 -27.41 24.26 30.73
C GLY A 709 -28.70 25.00 31.06
N GLU A 710 -29.85 24.46 30.67
CA GLU A 710 -31.17 25.06 30.89
C GLU A 710 -31.71 24.78 32.31
N GLY A 711 -31.00 23.95 33.10
CA GLY A 711 -31.38 23.58 34.46
C GLY A 711 -32.42 22.45 34.51
N GLN A 712 -32.65 21.79 33.39
CA GLN A 712 -33.57 20.67 33.21
C GLN A 712 -32.89 19.64 32.30
N VAL A 713 -33.13 18.36 32.55
CA VAL A 713 -32.62 17.25 31.75
C VAL A 713 -33.77 16.61 30.99
N THR A 714 -33.69 16.59 29.66
CA THR A 714 -34.66 15.91 28.79
C THR A 714 -34.39 14.40 28.74
N ARG A 715 -35.35 13.63 28.21
CA ARG A 715 -35.16 12.19 27.96
C ARG A 715 -34.01 11.95 26.96
N SER A 716 -33.82 12.82 25.98
CA SER A 716 -32.73 12.71 25.00
C SER A 716 -31.37 13.04 25.60
N GLU A 717 -31.27 14.07 26.45
CA GLU A 717 -30.03 14.40 27.17
C GLU A 717 -29.61 13.27 28.12
N TRP A 718 -30.58 12.61 28.77
CA TRP A 718 -30.34 11.40 29.58
C TRP A 718 -29.68 10.25 28.79
N GLY A 719 -29.89 10.21 27.47
CA GLY A 719 -29.33 9.21 26.56
C GLY A 719 -27.79 9.15 26.58
N ILE A 720 -27.08 10.14 27.11
CA ILE A 720 -25.62 10.05 27.32
C ILE A 720 -25.22 8.85 28.19
N LEU A 721 -26.07 8.47 29.16
CA LEU A 721 -25.85 7.29 30.00
C LEU A 721 -25.97 5.99 29.21
N GLU A 722 -26.90 5.93 28.25
CA GLU A 722 -27.01 4.81 27.31
C GLU A 722 -25.75 4.70 26.43
N LEU A 723 -25.20 5.82 25.97
CA LEU A 723 -23.97 5.83 25.18
C LEU A 723 -22.76 5.34 26.00
N CYS A 724 -22.65 5.75 27.27
CA CYS A 724 -21.60 5.28 28.17
C CYS A 724 -21.75 3.78 28.46
N HIS A 725 -22.98 3.31 28.67
CA HIS A 725 -23.27 1.88 28.85
C HIS A 725 -22.88 1.06 27.61
N LYS A 726 -23.18 1.55 26.40
CA LYS A 726 -22.77 0.90 25.14
C LYS A 726 -21.26 0.74 25.03
N GLU A 727 -20.47 1.76 25.38
CA GLU A 727 -18.99 1.66 25.38
C GLU A 727 -18.48 0.64 26.40
N MET A 728 -19.09 0.56 27.59
CA MET A 728 -18.75 -0.47 28.59
C MET A 728 -19.04 -1.87 28.05
N VAL A 729 -20.26 -2.12 27.57
CA VAL A 729 -20.68 -3.42 27.02
C VAL A 729 -19.79 -3.84 25.85
N TYR A 730 -19.50 -2.93 24.91
CA TYR A 730 -18.66 -3.24 23.76
C TYR A 730 -17.21 -3.53 24.18
N SER A 731 -16.68 -2.81 25.16
CA SER A 731 -15.34 -3.09 25.70
C SER A 731 -15.25 -4.47 26.37
N ILE A 732 -16.32 -4.92 27.03
CA ILE A 732 -16.42 -6.28 27.57
C ILE A 732 -16.46 -7.32 26.44
N GLN A 733 -17.23 -7.08 25.37
CA GLN A 733 -17.25 -7.96 24.20
C GLN A 733 -15.86 -8.07 23.55
N GLU A 734 -15.12 -6.96 23.43
CA GLU A 734 -13.74 -6.95 22.93
C GLU A 734 -12.81 -7.78 23.82
N PHE A 735 -12.95 -7.68 25.15
CA PHE A 735 -12.22 -8.51 26.10
C PHE A 735 -12.55 -10.00 25.92
N VAL A 736 -13.82 -10.37 25.77
CA VAL A 736 -14.24 -11.75 25.51
C VAL A 736 -13.69 -12.27 24.18
N HIS A 737 -13.69 -11.45 23.13
CA HIS A 737 -13.07 -11.79 21.85
C HIS A 737 -11.56 -11.95 21.96
N PHE A 738 -10.89 -11.11 22.75
CA PHE A 738 -9.48 -11.27 23.07
C PHE A 738 -9.20 -12.59 23.81
N CYS A 739 -9.99 -12.92 24.85
CA CYS A 739 -9.84 -14.17 25.59
C CYS A 739 -10.09 -15.38 24.70
N SER A 740 -11.11 -15.33 23.84
CA SER A 740 -11.45 -16.42 22.91
C SER A 740 -10.34 -16.69 21.90
N ARG A 741 -9.65 -15.62 21.43
CA ARG A 741 -8.50 -15.72 20.52
C ARG A 741 -7.24 -16.21 21.22
N SER A 742 -7.03 -15.82 22.48
CA SER A 742 -5.78 -16.08 23.22
C SER A 742 -5.77 -17.42 23.96
N PHE A 743 -6.93 -17.85 24.50
CA PHE A 743 -7.06 -19.02 25.37
C PHE A 743 -8.01 -20.09 24.80
N GLY A 744 -8.59 -19.85 23.63
CA GLY A 744 -9.59 -20.72 23.01
C GLY A 744 -11.01 -20.42 23.48
N ASN A 745 -11.97 -21.19 22.97
CA ASN A 745 -13.40 -20.97 23.19
C ASN A 745 -13.91 -21.37 24.59
N ASP A 746 -13.04 -21.70 25.55
CA ASP A 746 -13.42 -22.01 26.93
C ASP A 746 -12.88 -20.94 27.89
N LEU A 747 -13.77 -20.28 28.63
CA LEU A 747 -13.39 -19.26 29.63
C LEU A 747 -12.70 -19.88 30.85
N ASN A 748 -12.83 -21.19 31.09
CA ASN A 748 -12.10 -21.88 32.15
C ASN A 748 -10.58 -21.81 31.96
N ALA A 749 -10.13 -21.87 30.71
CA ALA A 749 -8.71 -21.73 30.38
C ALA A 749 -8.21 -20.30 30.66
N ALA A 750 -9.05 -19.28 30.46
CA ALA A 750 -8.73 -17.91 30.81
C ALA A 750 -8.71 -17.70 32.33
N TRP A 751 -9.69 -18.25 33.07
CA TRP A 751 -9.73 -18.16 34.54
C TRP A 751 -8.46 -18.69 35.19
N ALA A 752 -8.02 -19.89 34.81
CA ALA A 752 -6.82 -20.52 35.36
C ALA A 752 -5.51 -19.72 35.11
N VAL A 753 -5.54 -18.78 34.16
CA VAL A 753 -4.40 -17.90 33.85
C VAL A 753 -4.50 -16.58 34.61
N PHE A 754 -5.71 -16.08 34.86
CA PHE A 754 -5.95 -14.84 35.58
C PHE A 754 -5.84 -15.00 37.11
N ASP A 755 -6.21 -16.17 37.64
CA ASP A 755 -5.98 -16.55 39.05
C ASP A 755 -4.54 -17.03 39.25
N VAL A 756 -3.60 -16.06 39.37
CA VAL A 756 -2.16 -16.34 39.45
C VAL A 756 -1.78 -17.03 40.77
N ASN A 757 -2.45 -16.67 41.86
CA ASN A 757 -2.12 -17.13 43.20
C ASN A 757 -2.91 -18.39 43.62
N GLY A 758 -3.96 -18.75 42.87
CA GLY A 758 -4.81 -19.92 43.09
C GLY A 758 -5.76 -19.77 44.27
N ASP A 759 -6.09 -18.55 44.68
CA ASP A 759 -6.97 -18.28 45.82
C ASP A 759 -8.47 -18.32 45.46
N ASN A 760 -8.80 -18.60 44.20
CA ASN A 760 -10.14 -18.59 43.59
C ASN A 760 -10.79 -17.20 43.53
N PHE A 761 -10.02 -16.14 43.68
CA PHE A 761 -10.44 -14.77 43.47
C PHE A 761 -9.43 -14.07 42.56
N ILE A 762 -9.89 -13.14 41.73
CA ILE A 762 -9.00 -12.29 40.94
C ILE A 762 -9.01 -10.90 41.55
N SER A 763 -7.90 -10.48 42.15
CA SER A 763 -7.74 -9.11 42.63
C SER A 763 -7.56 -8.12 41.46
N GLU A 764 -7.83 -6.82 41.70
CA GLU A 764 -7.59 -5.76 40.69
C GLU A 764 -6.14 -5.79 40.16
N ALA A 765 -5.17 -6.04 41.05
CA ALA A 765 -3.77 -6.10 40.69
C ALA A 765 -3.46 -7.30 39.77
N GLU A 766 -4.03 -8.48 40.05
CA GLU A 766 -3.88 -9.67 39.20
C GLU A 766 -4.55 -9.46 37.86
N TRP A 767 -5.78 -8.95 37.85
CA TRP A 767 -6.52 -8.65 36.63
C TRP A 767 -5.74 -7.75 35.68
N VAL A 768 -5.28 -6.60 36.18
CA VAL A 768 -4.54 -5.63 35.37
C VAL A 768 -3.19 -6.20 34.93
N THR A 769 -2.50 -6.92 35.81
CA THR A 769 -1.18 -7.50 35.50
C THR A 769 -1.30 -8.58 34.44
N VAL A 770 -2.27 -9.49 34.55
CA VAL A 770 -2.49 -10.57 33.58
C VAL A 770 -3.02 -10.03 32.26
N ALA A 771 -4.03 -9.16 32.29
CA ALA A 771 -4.54 -8.54 31.06
C ALA A 771 -3.43 -7.82 30.28
N ARG A 772 -2.56 -7.08 30.97
CA ARG A 772 -1.38 -6.44 30.35
C ARG A 772 -0.32 -7.44 29.92
N SER A 773 -0.08 -8.50 30.69
CA SER A 773 0.90 -9.53 30.34
C SER A 773 0.49 -10.33 29.10
N PHE A 774 -0.81 -10.41 28.79
CA PHE A 774 -1.34 -10.97 27.54
C PHE A 774 -1.62 -9.93 26.46
N SER A 775 -1.19 -8.69 26.66
CA SER A 775 -1.24 -7.61 25.66
C SER A 775 -2.65 -7.06 25.36
N TYR A 776 -3.57 -7.10 26.33
CA TYR A 776 -4.86 -6.42 26.21
C TYR A 776 -4.76 -4.93 26.61
N PHE A 777 -5.21 -4.04 25.72
CA PHE A 777 -5.15 -2.58 25.89
C PHE A 777 -6.52 -1.90 26.05
N GLY A 778 -7.59 -2.67 26.14
CA GLY A 778 -8.90 -2.14 26.46
C GLY A 778 -9.02 -1.69 27.93
N PRO A 779 -10.18 -1.14 28.32
CA PRO A 779 -10.41 -0.55 29.63
C PRO A 779 -10.53 -1.63 30.71
N THR A 780 -9.39 -2.14 31.18
CA THR A 780 -9.28 -3.20 32.19
C THR A 780 -10.00 -2.86 33.50
N LEU A 781 -9.83 -1.65 34.01
CA LEU A 781 -10.41 -1.23 35.29
C LEU A 781 -11.94 -1.04 35.23
N PRO A 782 -12.52 -0.38 34.21
CA PRO A 782 -13.98 -0.38 34.02
C PRO A 782 -14.59 -1.77 33.86
N ILE A 783 -13.90 -2.70 33.18
CA ILE A 783 -14.36 -4.10 33.06
C ILE A 783 -14.31 -4.81 34.41
N PHE A 784 -13.23 -4.61 35.18
CA PHE A 784 -13.10 -5.18 36.52
C PHE A 784 -14.25 -4.74 37.43
N ARG A 785 -14.51 -3.44 37.51
CA ARG A 785 -15.60 -2.86 38.32
C ARG A 785 -16.99 -3.29 37.87
N PHE A 786 -17.15 -3.59 36.58
CA PHE A 786 -18.41 -4.14 36.08
C PHE A 786 -18.64 -5.59 36.53
N LEU A 787 -17.57 -6.38 36.65
CA LEU A 787 -17.64 -7.77 37.08
C LEU A 787 -17.74 -7.91 38.61
N ASP A 788 -17.07 -7.04 39.36
CA ASP A 788 -17.10 -6.92 40.83
C ASP A 788 -18.45 -6.36 41.31
N ARG A 789 -19.52 -7.19 41.28
CA ARG A 789 -20.89 -6.72 41.52
C ARG A 789 -21.21 -6.48 42.99
N ASP A 790 -20.45 -7.11 43.89
CA ASP A 790 -20.61 -6.98 45.33
C ASP A 790 -19.72 -5.88 45.95
N ASP A 791 -18.93 -5.19 45.12
CA ASP A 791 -17.95 -4.16 45.51
C ASP A 791 -16.95 -4.69 46.58
N GLU A 792 -16.66 -6.00 46.60
CA GLU A 792 -15.69 -6.61 47.52
C GLU A 792 -14.23 -6.35 47.10
N GLY A 793 -14.01 -5.89 45.86
CA GLY A 793 -12.70 -5.56 45.31
C GLY A 793 -11.95 -6.78 44.75
N THR A 794 -12.68 -7.88 44.51
CA THR A 794 -12.17 -9.16 44.00
C THR A 794 -13.23 -9.84 43.14
N ILE A 795 -12.84 -10.41 42.00
CA ILE A 795 -13.78 -11.13 41.12
C ILE A 795 -13.77 -12.62 41.46
N SER A 796 -14.94 -13.17 41.78
CA SER A 796 -15.17 -14.61 41.95
C SER A 796 -15.36 -15.35 40.61
N PHE A 797 -15.27 -16.68 40.61
CA PHE A 797 -15.48 -17.48 39.39
C PHE A 797 -16.89 -17.29 38.81
N GLU A 798 -17.90 -17.19 39.67
CA GLU A 798 -19.30 -16.97 39.25
C GLU A 798 -19.47 -15.62 38.54
N GLU A 799 -18.81 -14.57 39.05
CA GLU A 799 -18.79 -13.25 38.41
C GLU A 799 -18.01 -13.27 37.09
N PHE A 800 -16.93 -14.04 37.00
CA PHE A 800 -16.19 -14.20 35.75
C PHE A 800 -16.97 -14.98 34.68
N GLU A 801 -17.78 -15.96 35.07
CA GLU A 801 -18.66 -16.70 34.14
C GLU A 801 -19.72 -15.79 33.49
N GLU A 802 -20.06 -14.65 34.08
CA GLU A 802 -20.98 -13.68 33.47
C GLU A 802 -20.47 -13.14 32.13
N LEU A 803 -19.15 -13.19 31.89
CA LEU A 803 -18.57 -12.87 30.59
C LEU A 803 -19.11 -13.75 29.46
N GLN A 804 -19.65 -14.94 29.76
CA GLN A 804 -20.32 -15.79 28.77
C GLN A 804 -21.52 -15.09 28.12
N LYS A 805 -22.22 -14.20 28.84
CA LYS A 805 -23.38 -13.46 28.32
C LYS A 805 -23.02 -12.51 27.18
N PHE A 806 -21.76 -12.06 27.14
CA PHE A 806 -21.23 -11.15 26.12
C PHE A 806 -20.60 -11.89 24.94
N ARG A 807 -20.68 -13.22 24.91
CA ARG A 807 -20.34 -13.98 23.71
C ARG A 807 -21.38 -13.73 22.64
N GLU A 808 -20.92 -13.49 21.41
CA GLU A 808 -21.81 -13.57 20.26
C GLU A 808 -22.44 -14.97 20.21
N PRO A 809 -23.75 -15.08 19.94
CA PRO A 809 -24.34 -16.39 19.65
C PRO A 809 -23.60 -16.99 18.45
N PRO A 810 -23.32 -18.31 18.45
CA PRO A 810 -22.72 -18.95 17.29
C PRO A 810 -23.60 -18.67 16.08
N ARG A 811 -23.07 -17.96 15.08
CA ARG A 811 -23.79 -17.69 13.83
C ARG A 811 -24.24 -19.05 13.27
N PRO A 812 -25.49 -19.19 12.79
CA PRO A 812 -26.02 -20.48 12.32
C PRO A 812 -25.20 -21.11 11.17
N ASP A 813 -24.34 -20.32 10.51
CA ASP A 813 -23.51 -20.79 9.39
C ASP A 813 -22.11 -21.28 9.82
N VAL A 814 -21.75 -21.17 11.10
CA VAL A 814 -20.53 -21.78 11.66
C VAL A 814 -20.88 -22.60 12.90
N GLN A 815 -21.83 -23.53 12.75
CA GLN A 815 -21.72 -24.77 13.52
C GLN A 815 -20.49 -25.49 12.99
N SER A 816 -19.47 -25.68 13.83
CA SER A 816 -18.28 -26.48 13.50
C SER A 816 -18.74 -27.87 13.09
N SER A 817 -18.92 -28.07 11.78
CA SER A 817 -19.34 -29.36 11.26
C SER A 817 -18.20 -30.31 11.51
N ALA A 818 -18.46 -31.40 12.23
CA ALA A 818 -17.43 -32.39 12.49
C ALA A 818 -17.03 -33.03 11.15
N LEU A 819 -15.73 -33.04 10.84
CA LEU A 819 -15.21 -33.72 9.66
C LEU A 819 -15.47 -35.23 9.81
N ALA A 820 -16.27 -35.80 8.91
CA ALA A 820 -16.76 -37.17 9.03
C ALA A 820 -16.02 -38.16 8.14
N ALA A 821 -15.50 -37.72 7.00
CA ALA A 821 -14.63 -38.49 6.13
C ALA A 821 -13.80 -37.57 5.24
N VAL A 822 -12.67 -38.08 4.75
CA VAL A 822 -11.89 -37.44 3.68
C VAL A 822 -11.90 -38.36 2.46
N VAL A 823 -12.26 -37.82 1.30
CA VAL A 823 -12.13 -38.50 0.01
C VAL A 823 -10.89 -37.97 -0.71
N LEU A 824 -10.00 -38.85 -1.13
CA LEU A 824 -8.79 -38.49 -1.88
C LEU A 824 -8.88 -39.01 -3.31
N GLU A 825 -8.40 -38.21 -4.28
CA GLU A 825 -8.15 -38.65 -5.66
C GLU A 825 -6.94 -39.59 -5.72
N MET A 826 -7.08 -40.74 -5.08
CA MET A 826 -6.09 -41.81 -4.98
C MET A 826 -6.83 -43.16 -5.03
N PHE A 827 -6.10 -44.23 -5.33
CA PHE A 827 -6.58 -45.61 -5.23
C PHE A 827 -5.59 -46.47 -4.41
N ASP A 828 -6.06 -47.62 -3.93
CA ASP A 828 -5.37 -48.42 -2.89
C ASP A 828 -3.94 -48.82 -3.26
N GLU A 829 -3.69 -49.40 -4.44
CA GLU A 829 -2.33 -49.85 -4.77
C GLU A 829 -1.37 -48.68 -5.01
N ARG A 830 -1.84 -47.56 -5.59
CA ARG A 830 -1.03 -46.34 -5.78
C ARG A 830 -0.67 -45.72 -4.43
N TRP A 831 -1.63 -45.66 -3.51
CA TRP A 831 -1.41 -45.17 -2.16
C TRP A 831 -0.38 -46.03 -1.40
N GLN A 832 -0.48 -47.37 -1.49
CA GLN A 832 0.48 -48.28 -0.87
C GLN A 832 1.89 -48.19 -1.48
N ARG A 833 2.02 -47.89 -2.78
CA ARG A 833 3.32 -47.63 -3.42
C ARG A 833 3.91 -46.30 -2.94
N MET A 834 3.08 -45.26 -2.90
CA MET A 834 3.39 -43.95 -2.31
C MET A 834 4.03 -44.15 -0.93
N GLN A 835 3.27 -44.70 0.03
CA GLN A 835 3.70 -44.86 1.43
C GLN A 835 5.00 -45.66 1.59
N ARG A 836 5.29 -46.60 0.68
CA ARG A 836 6.56 -47.35 0.67
C ARG A 836 7.75 -46.52 0.18
N LEU A 837 7.53 -45.62 -0.78
CA LEU A 837 8.57 -44.81 -1.42
C LEU A 837 8.89 -43.51 -0.67
N HIS A 838 7.90 -42.92 0.03
CA HIS A 838 8.06 -41.65 0.78
C HIS A 838 7.37 -41.65 2.16
N PRO A 839 7.76 -42.51 3.11
CA PRO A 839 7.14 -42.54 4.43
C PRO A 839 7.26 -41.18 5.15
N GLY A 840 6.27 -40.87 5.98
CA GLY A 840 6.20 -39.62 6.76
C GLY A 840 7.50 -39.36 7.54
N GLY A 841 8.00 -38.12 7.46
CA GLY A 841 9.26 -37.71 8.11
C GLY A 841 10.55 -37.99 7.32
N SER A 842 10.48 -38.60 6.13
CA SER A 842 11.65 -38.81 5.26
C SER A 842 12.08 -37.54 4.50
N LEU A 843 13.36 -37.47 4.10
CA LEU A 843 13.88 -36.38 3.24
C LEU A 843 13.12 -36.28 1.91
N LEU A 844 12.76 -37.42 1.31
CA LEU A 844 11.94 -37.48 0.10
C LEU A 844 10.54 -36.90 0.31
N ARG A 845 9.90 -37.14 1.48
CA ARG A 845 8.62 -36.53 1.86
C ARG A 845 8.72 -35.00 2.00
N SER A 846 9.86 -34.47 2.48
CA SER A 846 10.08 -33.02 2.57
C SER A 846 10.35 -32.36 1.21
N LEU A 847 10.90 -33.12 0.25
CA LEU A 847 11.25 -32.63 -1.08
C LEU A 847 10.09 -32.75 -2.08
N LEU A 848 9.21 -33.74 -1.88
CA LEU A 848 8.07 -34.10 -2.73
C LEU A 848 6.75 -34.04 -1.94
N ASP A 849 6.53 -32.95 -1.20
CA ASP A 849 5.31 -32.73 -0.43
C ASP A 849 4.07 -32.69 -1.35
N ASN A 850 2.99 -33.36 -0.94
CA ASN A 850 1.71 -33.35 -1.64
C ASN A 850 0.54 -33.23 -0.66
N GLU A 851 -0.50 -32.52 -1.10
CA GLU A 851 -1.66 -32.17 -0.27
C GLU A 851 -2.46 -33.40 0.17
N MET A 852 -2.57 -34.41 -0.70
CA MET A 852 -3.32 -35.65 -0.43
C MET A 852 -2.70 -36.44 0.74
N GLN A 853 -1.36 -36.51 0.80
CA GLN A 853 -0.64 -37.19 1.86
C GLN A 853 -0.68 -36.43 3.19
N ALA A 854 -0.52 -35.11 3.14
CA ALA A 854 -0.67 -34.26 4.32
C ALA A 854 -2.07 -34.39 4.94
N VAL A 855 -3.13 -34.38 4.12
CA VAL A 855 -4.51 -34.52 4.61
C VAL A 855 -4.78 -35.92 5.13
N ALA A 856 -4.29 -36.98 4.49
CA ALA A 856 -4.44 -38.35 5.00
C ALA A 856 -3.77 -38.57 6.36
N GLU A 857 -2.57 -38.02 6.54
CA GLU A 857 -1.82 -38.08 7.81
C GLU A 857 -2.55 -37.32 8.92
N ALA A 858 -3.07 -36.12 8.62
CA ALA A 858 -3.90 -35.34 9.54
C ALA A 858 -5.22 -36.05 9.89
N ALA A 859 -5.89 -36.66 8.91
CA ALA A 859 -7.11 -37.44 9.12
C ALA A 859 -6.84 -38.68 9.99
N GLY A 860 -5.70 -39.35 9.79
CA GLY A 860 -5.26 -40.48 10.61
C GLY A 860 -5.02 -40.12 12.08
N GLN A 861 -4.43 -38.95 12.34
CA GLN A 861 -4.26 -38.43 13.71
C GLN A 861 -5.61 -38.11 14.40
N GLY A 862 -6.60 -37.68 13.61
CA GLY A 862 -7.95 -37.36 14.08
C GLY A 862 -8.95 -38.53 14.09
N ALA A 863 -8.52 -39.77 13.77
CA ALA A 863 -9.39 -40.94 13.60
C ALA A 863 -10.54 -40.74 12.58
N VAL A 864 -10.33 -39.87 11.57
CA VAL A 864 -11.29 -39.62 10.48
C VAL A 864 -11.05 -40.62 9.35
N PRO A 865 -12.08 -41.32 8.85
CA PRO A 865 -11.91 -42.29 7.77
C PRO A 865 -11.47 -41.62 6.46
N VAL A 866 -10.46 -42.20 5.82
CA VAL A 866 -9.98 -41.82 4.48
C VAL A 866 -10.57 -42.79 3.45
N VAL A 867 -11.19 -42.26 2.41
CA VAL A 867 -11.79 -42.99 1.30
C VAL A 867 -11.00 -42.65 0.04
N PHE A 868 -10.60 -43.68 -0.70
CA PHE A 868 -9.95 -43.54 -1.98
C PHE A 868 -11.00 -43.56 -3.09
N GLY A 869 -11.06 -42.50 -3.89
CA GLY A 869 -12.13 -42.24 -4.83
C GLY A 869 -11.69 -42.17 -6.29
N ASP A 870 -10.58 -42.81 -6.64
CA ASP A 870 -10.01 -42.80 -7.99
C ASP A 870 -10.04 -44.17 -8.66
N LEU A 871 -9.95 -44.19 -10.00
CA LEU A 871 -9.88 -45.40 -10.81
C LEU A 871 -8.53 -46.11 -10.62
N SER A 872 -8.54 -47.45 -10.72
CA SER A 872 -7.29 -48.22 -10.78
C SER A 872 -6.53 -47.96 -12.09
N ASP A 873 -5.21 -48.18 -12.09
CA ASP A 873 -4.37 -48.07 -13.30
C ASP A 873 -4.94 -48.91 -14.46
N GLU A 874 -5.50 -50.10 -14.18
CA GLU A 874 -6.05 -51.02 -15.18
C GLU A 874 -7.36 -50.50 -15.80
N GLU A 875 -8.25 -49.93 -15.00
CA GLU A 875 -9.51 -49.33 -15.45
C GLU A 875 -9.25 -48.03 -16.23
N LEU A 876 -8.30 -47.22 -15.77
CA LEU A 876 -7.89 -46.00 -16.46
C LEU A 876 -7.23 -46.31 -17.82
N ASP A 877 -6.36 -47.32 -17.88
CA ASP A 877 -5.76 -47.78 -19.14
C ASP A 877 -6.83 -48.36 -20.10
N ALA A 878 -7.90 -48.99 -19.58
CA ALA A 878 -9.03 -49.45 -20.39
C ALA A 878 -9.84 -48.28 -20.98
N VAL A 879 -10.18 -47.27 -20.16
CA VAL A 879 -10.86 -46.05 -20.62
C VAL A 879 -10.03 -45.31 -21.67
N LEU A 880 -8.72 -45.14 -21.42
CA LEU A 880 -7.79 -44.53 -22.38
C LEU A 880 -7.75 -45.28 -23.70
N LYS A 881 -7.74 -46.62 -23.67
CA LYS A 881 -7.75 -47.45 -24.86
C LYS A 881 -9.04 -47.30 -25.65
N ASP A 882 -10.19 -47.29 -24.99
CA ASP A 882 -11.50 -47.12 -25.66
C ASP A 882 -11.62 -45.74 -26.29
N VAL A 883 -11.20 -44.69 -25.59
CA VAL A 883 -11.19 -43.32 -26.11
C VAL A 883 -10.18 -43.17 -27.26
N ALA A 884 -9.02 -43.82 -27.18
CA ALA A 884 -8.03 -43.81 -28.26
C ALA A 884 -8.55 -44.51 -29.52
N ILE A 885 -9.22 -45.66 -29.39
CA ILE A 885 -9.84 -46.37 -30.52
C ILE A 885 -10.96 -45.52 -31.14
N ALA A 886 -11.82 -44.91 -30.33
CA ALA A 886 -12.86 -44.00 -30.81
C ALA A 886 -12.27 -42.79 -31.54
N THR A 887 -11.18 -42.21 -31.01
CA THR A 887 -10.50 -41.07 -31.62
C THR A 887 -9.85 -41.42 -32.95
N LEU A 888 -9.20 -42.59 -33.05
CA LEU A 888 -8.64 -43.08 -34.32
C LEU A 888 -9.72 -43.37 -35.35
N THR A 889 -10.86 -43.90 -34.92
CA THR A 889 -12.02 -44.17 -35.79
C THR A 889 -12.59 -42.87 -36.34
N ASP A 890 -12.77 -41.86 -35.50
CA ASP A 890 -13.26 -40.54 -35.91
C ASP A 890 -12.24 -39.78 -36.79
N ALA A 891 -10.94 -39.88 -36.49
CA ALA A 891 -9.87 -39.26 -37.27
C ALA A 891 -9.78 -39.82 -38.71
N GLY A 892 -10.34 -41.01 -38.95
CA GLY A 892 -10.42 -41.64 -40.27
C GLY A 892 -11.45 -40.99 -41.22
N SER A 893 -12.27 -40.04 -40.75
CA SER A 893 -13.29 -39.38 -41.58
C SER A 893 -13.29 -37.85 -41.41
N VAL A 894 -13.62 -37.12 -42.48
CA VAL A 894 -13.67 -35.64 -42.46
C VAL A 894 -14.73 -35.13 -41.46
N SER A 895 -15.86 -35.83 -41.32
CA SER A 895 -16.89 -35.52 -40.32
C SER A 895 -16.47 -35.85 -38.89
N GLY A 896 -15.65 -36.89 -38.69
CA GLY A 896 -15.18 -37.27 -37.35
C GLY A 896 -14.19 -36.28 -36.76
N TRP A 897 -13.45 -35.53 -37.58
CA TRP A 897 -12.65 -34.39 -37.10
C TRP A 897 -13.49 -33.26 -36.48
N ALA A 898 -14.72 -33.06 -36.93
CA ALA A 898 -15.64 -32.12 -36.28
C ALA A 898 -16.07 -32.62 -34.89
N ASN A 899 -16.26 -33.93 -34.72
CA ASN A 899 -16.54 -34.55 -33.41
C ASN A 899 -15.33 -34.45 -32.46
N ILE A 900 -14.12 -34.66 -32.98
CA ILE A 900 -12.87 -34.49 -32.21
C ILE A 900 -12.76 -33.06 -31.70
N TRP A 901 -12.98 -32.08 -32.57
CA TRP A 901 -12.95 -30.67 -32.21
C TRP A 901 -14.03 -30.31 -31.19
N TYR A 902 -15.27 -30.79 -31.41
CA TYR A 902 -16.38 -30.56 -30.49
C TYR A 902 -16.09 -31.10 -29.08
N ASP A 903 -15.57 -32.33 -28.97
CA ASP A 903 -15.22 -32.94 -27.69
C ASP A 903 -14.12 -32.16 -26.96
N VAL A 904 -13.07 -31.74 -27.67
CA VAL A 904 -11.98 -30.92 -27.08
C VAL A 904 -12.51 -29.58 -26.58
N VAL A 905 -13.31 -28.89 -27.41
CA VAL A 905 -13.92 -27.61 -27.02
C VAL A 905 -14.85 -27.78 -25.82
N ASN A 906 -15.71 -28.80 -25.81
CA ASN A 906 -16.64 -29.05 -24.72
C ASN A 906 -15.92 -29.35 -23.38
N CYS A 907 -14.85 -30.15 -23.41
CA CYS A 907 -14.00 -30.40 -22.23
C CYS A 907 -13.33 -29.11 -21.73
N CYS A 908 -12.75 -28.32 -22.65
CA CYS A 908 -12.15 -27.03 -22.31
C CYS A 908 -13.16 -26.02 -21.77
N THR A 909 -14.38 -25.98 -22.30
CA THR A 909 -15.44 -25.11 -21.77
C THR A 909 -15.89 -25.53 -20.37
N THR A 910 -15.85 -26.83 -20.06
CA THR A 910 -16.18 -27.35 -18.73
C THR A 910 -15.10 -26.98 -17.70
N LEU A 911 -13.82 -27.03 -18.09
CA LEU A 911 -12.69 -26.52 -17.30
C LEU A 911 -12.78 -24.99 -17.03
N LEU A 912 -13.28 -24.22 -17.99
CA LEU A 912 -13.33 -22.75 -17.94
C LEU A 912 -14.61 -22.20 -17.29
N SER A 913 -15.65 -23.01 -17.12
CA SER A 913 -16.89 -22.59 -16.47
C SER A 913 -16.77 -22.71 -14.95
N SER A 914 -16.72 -21.56 -14.26
CA SER A 914 -16.85 -21.52 -12.79
C SER A 914 -18.24 -22.02 -12.34
N PRO A 915 -18.35 -22.74 -11.21
CA PRO A 915 -19.65 -23.10 -10.65
C PRO A 915 -20.39 -21.83 -10.20
N LYS A 916 -21.57 -21.59 -10.77
CA LYS A 916 -22.45 -20.42 -10.52
C LYS A 916 -22.79 -20.17 -9.03
N ARG A 917 -22.60 -21.15 -8.15
CA ARG A 917 -22.82 -21.01 -6.69
C ARG A 917 -21.71 -20.15 -6.04
N GLN A 918 -20.46 -20.23 -6.52
CA GLN A 918 -19.35 -19.40 -6.04
C GLN A 918 -19.33 -17.98 -6.62
N GLU A 919 -19.80 -17.74 -7.84
CA GLU A 919 -19.86 -16.37 -8.42
C GLU A 919 -20.79 -15.45 -7.63
N LYS A 920 -21.80 -16.00 -6.96
CA LYS A 920 -22.75 -15.25 -6.13
C LYS A 920 -22.26 -15.02 -4.69
N GLU A 921 -21.37 -15.88 -4.19
CA GLU A 921 -20.79 -15.78 -2.84
C GLU A 921 -19.42 -15.07 -2.83
N LEU A 922 -18.67 -15.08 -3.94
CA LEU A 922 -17.36 -14.41 -4.07
C LEU A 922 -17.35 -13.18 -4.99
N GLY A 923 -18.44 -12.86 -5.70
CA GLY A 923 -18.58 -11.58 -6.42
C GLY A 923 -17.53 -11.32 -7.53
N VAL A 924 -16.88 -12.36 -8.06
CA VAL A 924 -15.93 -12.24 -9.17
C VAL A 924 -16.61 -12.62 -10.48
N SER A 925 -16.75 -11.64 -11.39
CA SER A 925 -16.98 -11.93 -12.81
C SER A 925 -15.62 -12.11 -13.47
N SER A 926 -15.19 -13.36 -13.65
CA SER A 926 -14.03 -13.66 -14.48
C SER A 926 -14.51 -14.39 -15.73
N ALA A 927 -14.64 -13.65 -16.83
CA ALA A 927 -14.54 -14.25 -18.16
C ALA A 927 -13.09 -14.75 -18.32
N VAL A 928 -12.83 -15.99 -17.93
CA VAL A 928 -11.51 -16.62 -18.05
C VAL A 928 -11.29 -16.95 -19.54
N MET A 929 -10.48 -16.16 -20.22
CA MET A 929 -10.02 -16.45 -21.59
C MET A 929 -9.16 -17.72 -21.59
N LEU A 930 -9.16 -18.48 -22.69
CA LEU A 930 -8.39 -19.72 -22.87
C LEU A 930 -6.89 -19.59 -22.51
N GLY A 931 -6.32 -18.39 -22.63
CA GLY A 931 -4.94 -18.07 -22.23
C GLY A 931 -4.65 -18.19 -20.72
N SER A 932 -5.67 -18.18 -19.87
CA SER A 932 -5.53 -18.23 -18.41
C SER A 932 -5.30 -19.63 -17.85
N ILE A 933 -5.58 -20.69 -18.64
CA ILE A 933 -5.21 -22.08 -18.33
C ILE A 933 -3.86 -22.43 -18.96
N VAL A 934 -3.64 -21.94 -20.17
CA VAL A 934 -2.40 -22.19 -20.92
C VAL A 934 -1.21 -21.47 -20.26
N ALA A 935 -1.39 -20.30 -19.66
CA ALA A 935 -0.31 -19.56 -19.00
C ALA A 935 0.23 -20.23 -17.71
N PRO A 936 -0.59 -20.74 -16.77
CA PRO A 936 -0.10 -21.51 -15.63
C PRO A 936 0.52 -22.86 -16.01
N LEU A 937 -0.05 -23.58 -16.98
CA LEU A 937 0.51 -24.83 -17.50
C LEU A 937 1.85 -24.60 -18.24
N LEU A 938 1.97 -23.49 -18.97
CA LEU A 938 3.24 -23.01 -19.53
C LEU A 938 4.22 -22.64 -18.41
N LEU A 939 3.79 -21.93 -17.36
CA LEU A 939 4.66 -21.59 -16.22
C LEU A 939 5.14 -22.82 -15.43
N LEU A 940 4.28 -23.83 -15.27
CA LEU A 940 4.61 -25.15 -14.70
C LEU A 940 5.55 -25.95 -15.60
N ALA A 941 5.42 -25.84 -16.93
CA ALA A 941 6.32 -26.46 -17.90
C ALA A 941 7.65 -25.69 -18.08
N MET A 942 7.69 -24.40 -17.77
CA MET A 942 8.85 -23.52 -17.93
C MET A 942 9.73 -23.42 -16.68
N THR A 943 9.32 -24.05 -15.57
CA THR A 943 10.15 -24.16 -14.36
C THR A 943 10.86 -25.51 -14.33
N PRO A 944 12.21 -25.56 -14.41
CA PRO A 944 12.96 -26.82 -14.46
C PRO A 944 12.66 -27.74 -13.28
N ILE A 945 12.42 -27.16 -12.11
CA ILE A 945 12.16 -27.87 -10.86
C ILE A 945 10.78 -28.52 -10.85
N ALA A 946 9.73 -27.85 -11.37
CA ALA A 946 8.38 -28.43 -11.41
C ALA A 946 8.25 -29.52 -12.46
N VAL A 947 8.90 -29.36 -13.62
CA VAL A 947 8.99 -30.41 -14.65
C VAL A 947 9.74 -31.63 -14.12
N ILE A 948 10.91 -31.44 -13.52
CA ILE A 948 11.69 -32.56 -12.93
C ILE A 948 10.91 -33.23 -11.80
N ARG A 949 10.24 -32.45 -10.93
CA ARG A 949 9.39 -32.97 -9.85
C ARG A 949 8.24 -33.80 -10.39
N ASN A 950 7.50 -33.28 -11.38
CA ASN A 950 6.35 -33.98 -11.96
C ASN A 950 6.78 -35.22 -12.76
N LEU A 951 7.93 -35.18 -13.45
CA LEU A 951 8.52 -36.34 -14.14
C LEU A 951 9.01 -37.42 -13.16
N LEU A 952 9.59 -37.02 -12.03
CA LEU A 952 10.01 -37.92 -10.96
C LEU A 952 8.79 -38.57 -10.29
N VAL A 953 7.74 -37.80 -9.99
CA VAL A 953 6.48 -38.32 -9.44
C VAL A 953 5.83 -39.30 -10.44
N LEU A 954 5.69 -38.94 -11.72
CA LEU A 954 5.16 -39.85 -12.74
C LEU A 954 5.98 -41.16 -12.86
N GLY A 955 7.32 -41.04 -12.87
CA GLY A 955 8.23 -42.18 -12.96
C GLY A 955 8.21 -43.08 -11.72
N MET A 956 7.84 -42.53 -10.57
CA MET A 956 7.69 -43.27 -9.31
C MET A 956 6.31 -43.90 -9.15
N GLU A 957 5.25 -43.29 -9.70
CA GLU A 957 3.87 -43.73 -9.55
C GLU A 957 3.49 -44.87 -10.51
N ALA A 958 3.93 -44.83 -11.78
CA ALA A 958 3.61 -45.86 -12.77
C ALA A 958 4.64 -45.93 -13.93
N PRO A 959 5.85 -46.51 -13.72
CA PRO A 959 6.96 -46.44 -14.68
C PRO A 959 6.72 -47.08 -16.06
N PHE A 960 5.64 -47.85 -16.25
CA PHE A 960 5.34 -48.56 -17.50
C PHE A 960 3.85 -48.49 -17.94
N SER A 961 3.05 -47.59 -17.37
CA SER A 961 1.63 -47.44 -17.77
C SER A 961 1.48 -46.62 -19.07
N ILE A 962 0.49 -46.97 -19.89
CA ILE A 962 0.08 -46.21 -21.09
C ILE A 962 -0.29 -44.76 -20.69
N THR A 963 -0.90 -44.60 -19.51
CA THR A 963 -1.25 -43.34 -18.88
C THR A 963 -0.04 -42.41 -18.68
N ALA A 964 1.07 -42.95 -18.15
CA ALA A 964 2.30 -42.19 -17.91
C ALA A 964 2.96 -41.73 -19.24
N GLY A 965 2.95 -42.59 -20.25
CA GLY A 965 3.48 -42.27 -21.59
C GLY A 965 2.67 -41.19 -22.31
N LEU A 966 1.34 -41.21 -22.20
CA LEU A 966 0.47 -40.19 -22.79
C LEU A 966 0.58 -38.84 -22.07
N LEU A 967 0.66 -38.81 -20.74
CA LEU A 967 0.90 -37.59 -19.95
C LEU A 967 2.27 -36.97 -20.26
N LEU A 968 3.30 -37.80 -20.42
CA LEU A 968 4.65 -37.38 -20.83
C LEU A 968 4.63 -36.72 -22.22
N MET A 969 3.90 -37.30 -23.17
CA MET A 969 3.72 -36.71 -24.51
C MET A 969 2.95 -35.38 -24.43
N GLY A 970 1.94 -35.25 -23.57
CA GLY A 970 1.21 -34.00 -23.32
C GLY A 970 2.08 -32.88 -22.72
N LEU A 971 3.10 -33.23 -21.94
CA LEU A 971 4.11 -32.30 -21.40
C LEU A 971 5.19 -31.91 -22.42
N LEU A 972 5.64 -32.87 -23.23
CA LEU A 972 6.75 -32.68 -24.17
C LEU A 972 6.32 -32.01 -25.49
N ILE A 973 5.11 -32.25 -25.98
CA ILE A 973 4.62 -31.70 -27.25
C ILE A 973 4.52 -30.16 -27.22
N PRO A 974 3.98 -29.50 -26.17
CA PRO A 974 4.01 -28.04 -26.04
C PRO A 974 5.43 -27.47 -25.87
N ALA A 975 6.32 -28.20 -25.19
CA ALA A 975 7.72 -27.82 -25.07
C ALA A 975 8.45 -27.87 -26.43
N PHE A 976 8.10 -28.85 -27.28
CA PHE A 976 8.67 -29.01 -28.62
C PHE A 976 8.13 -27.96 -29.62
N THR A 977 6.87 -27.53 -29.49
CA THR A 977 6.31 -26.43 -30.33
C THR A 977 6.89 -25.06 -29.98
N LEU A 978 7.36 -24.85 -28.74
CA LEU A 978 8.11 -23.65 -28.32
C LEU A 978 9.56 -23.61 -28.80
N LEU A 979 10.16 -24.77 -29.09
CA LEU A 979 11.50 -24.90 -29.67
C LEU A 979 11.52 -24.63 -31.18
N VAL A 980 10.36 -24.60 -31.84
CA VAL A 980 10.22 -24.09 -33.21
C VAL A 980 10.11 -22.55 -33.11
N PRO A 981 11.09 -21.78 -33.62
CA PRO A 981 11.13 -20.34 -33.39
C PRO A 981 9.94 -19.65 -34.06
N ALA A 982 8.91 -19.32 -33.28
CA ALA A 982 7.88 -18.39 -33.68
C ALA A 982 8.51 -16.99 -33.76
N ARG A 983 8.72 -16.48 -34.97
CA ARG A 983 9.02 -15.05 -35.16
C ARG A 983 7.85 -14.23 -34.57
N PRO A 984 8.14 -13.12 -33.89
CA PRO A 984 7.09 -12.25 -33.37
C PRO A 984 6.24 -11.71 -34.52
N LEU A 985 4.92 -11.89 -34.41
CA LEU A 985 3.93 -11.17 -35.22
C LEU A 985 3.87 -9.73 -34.69
N ASP A 986 4.85 -8.91 -35.06
CA ASP A 986 4.69 -7.46 -35.07
C ASP A 986 3.91 -7.10 -36.33
N THR A 987 2.68 -6.64 -36.16
CA THR A 987 1.96 -5.94 -37.22
C THR A 987 2.19 -4.45 -37.08
N ASP A 988 3.26 -3.96 -37.70
CA ASP A 988 3.17 -2.77 -38.54
C ASP A 988 3.51 -3.21 -39.97
N PHE A 989 2.53 -3.08 -40.86
CA PHE A 989 2.64 -3.45 -42.27
C PHE A 989 3.63 -2.53 -43.00
N ALA A 990 4.85 -3.02 -43.25
CA ALA A 990 5.63 -2.77 -44.47
C ALA A 990 6.89 -3.64 -44.43
N ASP A 991 7.10 -4.46 -45.47
CA ASP A 991 8.28 -5.29 -45.73
C ASP A 991 8.23 -6.76 -45.24
N ALA A 992 7.22 -7.50 -45.72
CA ALA A 992 7.28 -8.96 -45.75
C ALA A 992 8.31 -9.44 -46.80
N VAL A 993 9.44 -9.98 -46.33
CA VAL A 993 10.29 -10.88 -47.13
C VAL A 993 9.42 -12.07 -47.56
N PRO A 994 9.38 -12.47 -48.86
CA PRO A 994 8.49 -13.54 -49.30
C PRO A 994 8.85 -14.87 -48.64
N LEU A 995 7.82 -15.60 -48.21
CA LEU A 995 7.85 -16.96 -47.66
C LEU A 995 8.30 -18.04 -48.70
N SER A 996 9.26 -17.74 -49.58
CA SER A 996 9.64 -18.58 -50.72
C SER A 996 10.95 -19.36 -50.55
N THR A 997 11.61 -19.32 -49.38
CA THR A 997 12.93 -19.95 -49.16
C THR A 997 12.94 -21.18 -48.24
N GLN A 998 11.78 -21.69 -47.82
CA GLN A 998 11.63 -22.97 -47.11
C GLN A 998 10.86 -23.97 -47.99
N PRO A 999 11.21 -25.27 -48.02
CA PRO A 999 10.55 -26.24 -48.88
C PRO A 999 9.06 -26.36 -48.50
N GLY A 1000 8.17 -26.02 -49.46
CA GLY A 1000 6.74 -25.78 -49.22
C GLY A 1000 5.92 -26.92 -48.61
N TRP A 1001 6.44 -28.16 -48.58
CA TRP A 1001 5.76 -29.29 -47.95
C TRP A 1001 5.80 -29.22 -46.40
N LEU A 1002 6.79 -28.52 -45.81
CA LEU A 1002 6.92 -28.39 -44.36
C LEU A 1002 5.79 -27.54 -43.75
N ASN A 1003 5.40 -26.45 -44.41
CA ASN A 1003 4.35 -25.55 -43.89
C ASN A 1003 2.92 -25.99 -44.26
N TRP A 1004 2.71 -26.62 -45.42
CA TRP A 1004 1.36 -26.97 -45.89
C TRP A 1004 0.94 -28.41 -45.61
N VAL A 1005 1.88 -29.30 -45.22
CA VAL A 1005 1.56 -30.70 -44.90
C VAL A 1005 1.99 -31.05 -43.49
N VAL A 1006 3.23 -30.73 -43.09
CA VAL A 1006 3.74 -31.17 -41.77
C VAL A 1006 3.09 -30.42 -40.61
N LEU A 1007 3.02 -29.09 -40.67
CA LEU A 1007 2.39 -28.31 -39.58
C LEU A 1007 0.89 -28.60 -39.40
N PRO A 1008 0.05 -28.67 -40.46
CA PRO A 1008 -1.34 -29.07 -40.32
C PRO A 1008 -1.50 -30.52 -39.85
N SER A 1009 -0.69 -31.46 -40.33
CA SER A 1009 -0.75 -32.86 -39.88
C SER A 1009 -0.33 -33.00 -38.42
N LEU A 1010 0.65 -32.22 -37.97
CA LEU A 1010 1.06 -32.16 -36.56
C LEU A 1010 -0.05 -31.55 -35.70
N ALA A 1011 -0.69 -30.47 -36.15
CA ALA A 1011 -1.82 -29.86 -35.44
C ALA A 1011 -3.03 -30.82 -35.31
N LEU A 1012 -3.34 -31.59 -36.36
CA LEU A 1012 -4.37 -32.63 -36.33
C LEU A 1012 -3.99 -33.78 -35.38
N ALA A 1013 -2.73 -34.23 -35.40
CA ALA A 1013 -2.24 -35.24 -34.46
C ALA A 1013 -2.32 -34.75 -33.00
N ILE A 1014 -1.98 -33.47 -32.74
CA ILE A 1014 -2.10 -32.83 -31.43
C ILE A 1014 -3.56 -32.80 -30.98
N LEU A 1015 -4.50 -32.42 -31.85
CA LEU A 1015 -5.93 -32.39 -31.53
C LEU A 1015 -6.48 -33.77 -31.18
N ALA A 1016 -6.05 -34.82 -31.90
CA ALA A 1016 -6.42 -36.19 -31.59
C ALA A 1016 -5.87 -36.63 -30.21
N VAL A 1017 -4.60 -36.33 -29.91
CA VAL A 1017 -4.01 -36.62 -28.59
C VAL A 1017 -4.72 -35.86 -27.47
N TRP A 1018 -5.04 -34.58 -27.69
CA TRP A 1018 -5.77 -33.76 -26.72
C TRP A 1018 -7.18 -34.28 -26.43
N ARG A 1019 -7.90 -34.78 -27.43
CA ARG A 1019 -9.21 -35.43 -27.19
C ARG A 1019 -9.08 -36.64 -26.28
N VAL A 1020 -8.08 -37.50 -26.53
CA VAL A 1020 -7.85 -38.70 -25.71
C VAL A 1020 -7.52 -38.30 -24.27
N GLN A 1021 -6.63 -37.33 -24.08
CA GLN A 1021 -6.24 -36.85 -22.76
C GLN A 1021 -7.41 -36.19 -22.02
N LEU A 1022 -8.06 -35.19 -22.62
CA LEU A 1022 -9.10 -34.43 -21.94
C LEU A 1022 -10.31 -35.29 -21.60
N ARG A 1023 -10.73 -36.20 -22.48
CA ARG A 1023 -11.92 -37.03 -22.24
C ARG A 1023 -11.68 -38.12 -21.21
N ALA A 1024 -10.53 -38.80 -21.26
CA ALA A 1024 -10.20 -39.84 -20.29
C ALA A 1024 -9.83 -39.27 -18.92
N ILE A 1025 -9.14 -38.12 -18.87
CA ILE A 1025 -8.73 -37.49 -17.61
C ILE A 1025 -9.90 -36.75 -16.96
N LEU A 1026 -10.72 -36.00 -17.70
CA LEU A 1026 -11.69 -35.07 -17.09
C LEU A 1026 -13.13 -35.56 -17.11
N THR A 1027 -13.56 -36.34 -18.10
CA THR A 1027 -15.00 -36.66 -18.21
C THR A 1027 -15.34 -37.93 -17.44
N ASP A 1028 -14.74 -39.04 -17.82
CA ASP A 1028 -15.11 -40.35 -17.25
C ASP A 1028 -14.59 -40.52 -15.82
N ARG A 1029 -13.42 -39.93 -15.52
CA ARG A 1029 -12.81 -39.93 -14.18
C ARG A 1029 -13.53 -38.99 -13.20
N ASP A 1030 -13.95 -37.79 -13.62
CA ASP A 1030 -14.72 -36.87 -12.75
C ASP A 1030 -16.07 -37.48 -12.35
N VAL A 1031 -16.72 -38.23 -13.26
CA VAL A 1031 -17.97 -38.96 -12.96
C VAL A 1031 -17.75 -40.02 -11.89
N HIS A 1032 -16.64 -40.77 -11.98
CA HIS A 1032 -16.29 -41.76 -10.96
C HIS A 1032 -15.99 -41.11 -9.60
N ILE A 1033 -15.12 -40.09 -9.57
CA ILE A 1033 -14.75 -39.37 -8.34
C ILE A 1033 -15.98 -38.72 -7.71
N ALA A 1034 -16.84 -38.08 -8.50
CA ALA A 1034 -18.09 -37.49 -8.01
C ALA A 1034 -19.04 -38.55 -7.42
N GLY A 1035 -19.11 -39.74 -8.03
CA GLY A 1035 -19.83 -40.89 -7.48
C GLY A 1035 -19.29 -41.34 -6.12
N CYS A 1036 -17.97 -41.47 -5.99
CA CYS A 1036 -17.33 -41.83 -4.71
C CYS A 1036 -17.56 -40.76 -3.63
N ILE A 1037 -17.56 -39.48 -4.00
CA ILE A 1037 -17.88 -38.38 -3.08
C ILE A 1037 -19.35 -38.47 -2.65
N ALA A 1038 -20.28 -38.73 -3.57
CA ALA A 1038 -21.70 -38.88 -3.25
C ALA A 1038 -21.93 -40.08 -2.31
N ASP A 1039 -21.27 -41.21 -2.55
CA ASP A 1039 -21.35 -42.39 -1.68
C ASP A 1039 -20.75 -42.13 -0.30
N ALA A 1040 -19.63 -41.41 -0.22
CA ALA A 1040 -19.03 -40.99 1.06
C ALA A 1040 -19.96 -40.03 1.82
N CYS A 1041 -20.61 -39.08 1.13
CA CYS A 1041 -21.62 -38.19 1.71
C CYS A 1041 -22.83 -38.98 2.23
N ASN A 1042 -23.31 -39.98 1.49
CA ASN A 1042 -24.42 -40.84 1.91
C ASN A 1042 -24.06 -41.73 3.11
N LYS A 1043 -22.82 -42.21 3.17
CA LYS A 1043 -22.35 -43.17 4.19
C LYS A 1043 -21.88 -42.50 5.48
N TYR A 1044 -21.19 -41.35 5.38
CA TYR A 1044 -20.54 -40.67 6.51
C TYR A 1044 -21.10 -39.27 6.78
N GLY A 1045 -21.75 -38.65 5.80
CA GLY A 1045 -22.31 -37.30 5.91
C GLY A 1045 -23.59 -37.23 6.74
N GLY A 1046 -24.00 -36.01 7.06
CA GLY A 1046 -25.25 -35.73 7.77
C GLY A 1046 -25.40 -34.24 8.09
N ARG A 1047 -26.53 -33.83 8.70
CA ARG A 1047 -26.83 -32.41 8.99
C ARG A 1047 -25.76 -31.63 9.77
N GLN A 1048 -24.83 -32.30 10.46
CA GLN A 1048 -23.73 -31.70 11.22
C GLN A 1048 -22.36 -32.35 10.93
N LYS A 1049 -22.25 -33.11 9.83
CA LYS A 1049 -21.08 -33.92 9.46
C LYS A 1049 -20.70 -33.68 8.00
N VAL A 1050 -19.48 -33.21 7.76
CA VAL A 1050 -18.99 -32.84 6.43
C VAL A 1050 -18.00 -33.87 5.91
N VAL A 1051 -18.08 -34.17 4.61
CA VAL A 1051 -17.08 -34.96 3.88
C VAL A 1051 -16.20 -33.99 3.09
N LEU A 1052 -14.88 -34.06 3.30
CA LEU A 1052 -13.91 -33.25 2.58
C LEU A 1052 -13.34 -34.04 1.41
N ALA A 1053 -13.42 -33.53 0.18
CA ALA A 1053 -12.78 -34.13 -0.98
C ALA A 1053 -11.52 -33.34 -1.37
N VAL A 1054 -10.37 -34.02 -1.47
CA VAL A 1054 -9.11 -33.46 -1.95
C VAL A 1054 -8.83 -34.02 -3.33
N VAL A 1055 -8.98 -33.17 -4.33
CA VAL A 1055 -8.87 -33.51 -5.75
C VAL A 1055 -7.97 -32.50 -6.46
N GLY A 1056 -7.31 -32.92 -7.52
CA GLY A 1056 -6.48 -32.06 -8.36
C GLY A 1056 -7.28 -30.93 -8.99
N THR A 1057 -6.64 -29.78 -9.18
CA THR A 1057 -7.31 -28.55 -9.65
C THR A 1057 -8.02 -28.69 -10.99
N LEU A 1058 -7.58 -29.64 -11.83
CA LEU A 1058 -8.17 -29.95 -13.13
C LEU A 1058 -9.59 -30.57 -13.01
N HIS A 1059 -9.89 -31.26 -11.90
CA HIS A 1059 -11.14 -32.01 -11.68
C HIS A 1059 -12.21 -31.20 -10.91
N LEU A 1060 -11.82 -30.08 -10.28
CA LEU A 1060 -12.69 -29.30 -9.38
C LEU A 1060 -14.00 -28.83 -10.05
N ALA A 1061 -13.93 -28.30 -11.26
CA ALA A 1061 -15.09 -27.74 -11.95
C ALA A 1061 -16.09 -28.82 -12.39
N GLY A 1062 -15.59 -29.95 -12.91
CA GLY A 1062 -16.43 -31.08 -13.35
C GLY A 1062 -17.09 -31.78 -12.17
N ILE A 1063 -16.32 -32.10 -11.13
CA ILE A 1063 -16.83 -32.73 -9.90
C ILE A 1063 -17.87 -31.83 -9.22
N SER A 1064 -17.61 -30.52 -9.07
CA SER A 1064 -18.55 -29.59 -8.43
C SER A 1064 -19.91 -29.56 -9.15
N ARG A 1065 -19.92 -29.66 -10.48
CA ARG A 1065 -21.14 -29.71 -11.29
C ARG A 1065 -21.91 -31.01 -11.10
N LEU A 1066 -21.21 -32.15 -11.08
CA LEU A 1066 -21.79 -33.48 -10.96
C LEU A 1066 -22.36 -33.75 -9.56
N VAL A 1067 -21.66 -33.29 -8.52
CA VAL A 1067 -22.14 -33.39 -7.13
C VAL A 1067 -23.30 -32.41 -6.86
N GLY A 1068 -23.26 -31.21 -7.46
CA GLY A 1068 -24.29 -30.18 -7.30
C GLY A 1068 -25.67 -30.53 -7.90
N THR A 1069 -25.76 -31.50 -8.81
CA THR A 1069 -27.04 -31.94 -9.41
C THR A 1069 -27.83 -32.93 -8.55
N CYS A 1070 -27.27 -33.45 -7.45
CA CYS A 1070 -27.94 -34.43 -6.58
C CYS A 1070 -28.86 -33.83 -5.50
N GLU A 1071 -28.91 -32.50 -5.31
CA GLU A 1071 -29.78 -31.83 -4.32
C GLU A 1071 -31.22 -31.52 -4.83
N ALA A 1072 -31.72 -32.25 -5.83
CA ALA A 1072 -33.07 -32.06 -6.36
C ALA A 1072 -33.90 -33.36 -6.36
N ASP A 1073 -33.99 -34.03 -5.20
CA ASP A 1073 -35.08 -34.96 -4.89
C ASP A 1073 -35.14 -35.24 -3.37
N HIS A 1074 -35.51 -34.22 -2.60
CA HIS A 1074 -36.09 -34.41 -1.27
C HIS A 1074 -37.54 -33.92 -1.28
N SER A 1075 -38.36 -34.64 -2.04
CA SER A 1075 -39.78 -34.81 -1.76
C SER A 1075 -40.08 -36.29 -1.53
N MET A 1076 -39.84 -36.76 -0.31
CA MET A 1076 -40.66 -37.75 0.41
C MET A 1076 -40.26 -37.80 1.88
#